data_AF-A0A838NT54-F1
#
_entry.id   AF-A0A838NT54-F1
#
_cell.length_a   1.000
_cell.length_b   1.000
_cell.length_c   1.000
_cell.angle_alpha   90.00
_cell.angle_beta   90.00
_cell.angle_gamma   90.00
#
_symmetry.space_group_name_H-M   'P 1'
#
loop_
_entity.id
_entity.type
_entity.pdbx_description
1 polymer ?
#
loop_
_entity_poly.entity_id
_entity_poly.type
_entity_poly.pdbx_seq_one_letter_code
_entity_poly.pdbx_strand_id
1 'polypeptide(L)'
;MILHAAGANVRVARPDDWLLSILGRILSPESMAAITDSSDGLIWTAVVRLGFLSDEELLSAVAARSHAETAGHLTPTADARNEITLDLARKFQILPLRVGPSFIEIATSNPYDMDCERTLAFVTGRSVRILLAPPMTIARRIEEVYGERQRLKQAETQRLKRAETQSRRFNNEAAGEPVIRLVDRIVSKGIAERASDIHLEPEERGVAVRFRVDGLLRHVMLLPKAVGNPLVSRIKIMARLDIADRLRPQGGHASVGTGSERVDLRVSTLPASHGEKVVIRILDPRSAIRSLESLGLDAIDAPRMQKLLEVREGLVLVTGPTGSGKTTTLYAALTHIQQRGLNVITVEDPVEYRIPGVVQVQINEKAGLTFAAALRSILRQDPDVVLIGEIRDRETAAIAIQASLTGHLVFATLHTNDACSSITRLVDLGVDSAKLAAALKGVVAQRLIRKLCIDCRIVANGGVATQLRESVAGDVMVNTAVGCEGCAMTGYRGRLAVTEIVLADNDLERAIVANASVDALSQVARRNGSRSLWDSGVAHLVCGTTSGDELLRVLEQQPQSVHESASSSTNELWDFFETPATTPAAYDSRRDAASESRDDMTPDAAVTRVVPGVVDVYVIRPLPGGWRVLAVQRAHDTRCPGAWETVHGRLEAGERPEEAAVREVREECGLDVLRLYNVTVQPFYLHILGTVQLAIVFAAFVDEPATVALGEEHQRYEWLAVDDALGRFVWPREREALRQIVQLLSAGDAGAVEDVLRVY
;
A
#
# COMPACT_ATOMS: atom_id res chain seq x y z
N MET A 1 12.68 63.00 0.62
CA MET A 1 11.36 63.63 0.75
C MET A 1 10.58 63.28 -0.50
N ILE A 2 9.91 62.12 -0.50
CA ILE A 2 9.22 61.54 -1.67
C ILE A 2 7.73 61.44 -1.34
N LEU A 3 6.95 61.79 -2.35
CA LEU A 3 5.54 62.15 -2.36
C LEU A 3 4.56 60.99 -2.07
N HIS A 4 3.41 61.41 -1.54
CA HIS A 4 2.13 60.70 -1.53
C HIS A 4 1.78 60.05 -2.89
N ALA A 5 1.35 58.79 -2.86
CA ALA A 5 0.53 58.19 -3.91
C ALA A 5 -0.71 57.51 -3.28
N ALA A 6 -1.82 57.68 -3.98
CA ALA A 6 -3.21 57.46 -3.58
C ALA A 6 -3.57 56.01 -3.23
N GLY A 7 -4.64 55.87 -2.44
CA GLY A 7 -5.20 54.59 -2.01
C GLY A 7 -5.66 53.70 -3.16
N ALA A 8 -5.21 52.44 -3.13
CA ALA A 8 -5.74 51.38 -3.96
C ALA A 8 -7.07 50.88 -3.34
N ASN A 9 -8.18 51.13 -4.02
CA ASN A 9 -9.45 50.43 -3.76
C ASN A 9 -9.23 48.92 -3.96
N VAL A 10 -9.33 48.14 -2.88
CA VAL A 10 -9.29 46.68 -2.94
C VAL A 10 -10.58 46.21 -3.61
N ARG A 11 -10.47 45.76 -4.86
CA ARG A 11 -11.59 45.21 -5.65
C ARG A 11 -12.00 43.86 -5.06
N VAL A 12 -13.30 43.65 -4.84
CA VAL A 12 -13.84 42.33 -4.47
C VAL A 12 -13.87 41.46 -5.72
N ALA A 13 -13.21 40.31 -5.67
CA ALA A 13 -13.18 39.35 -6.78
C ALA A 13 -14.60 38.80 -7.04
N ARG A 14 -15.05 38.83 -8.30
CA ARG A 14 -16.35 38.30 -8.71
C ARG A 14 -16.21 36.89 -9.27
N PRO A 15 -17.23 36.02 -9.12
CA PRO A 15 -17.18 34.63 -9.61
C PRO A 15 -16.91 34.51 -11.12
N ASP A 16 -17.23 35.54 -11.89
CA ASP A 16 -17.06 35.59 -13.34
C ASP A 16 -15.98 36.59 -13.83
N ASP A 17 -15.01 36.93 -12.97
CA ASP A 17 -13.87 37.80 -13.33
C ASP A 17 -13.06 37.28 -14.54
N TRP A 18 -13.08 35.96 -14.80
CA TRP A 18 -12.48 35.35 -15.98
C TRP A 18 -13.02 35.94 -17.30
N LEU A 19 -14.27 36.44 -17.31
CA LEU A 19 -14.92 37.03 -18.47
C LEU A 19 -14.26 38.33 -18.93
N LEU A 20 -13.59 39.07 -18.03
CA LEU A 20 -12.88 40.32 -18.37
C LEU A 20 -11.80 40.11 -19.44
N SER A 21 -11.15 38.95 -19.43
CA SER A 21 -10.11 38.59 -20.40
C SER A 21 -10.66 38.38 -21.82
N ILE A 22 -11.94 38.00 -21.92
CA ILE A 22 -12.66 37.79 -23.18
C ILE A 22 -13.20 39.14 -23.65
N LEU A 23 -13.86 39.88 -22.75
CA LEU A 23 -14.46 41.19 -23.05
C LEU A 23 -13.44 42.23 -23.48
N GLY A 24 -12.23 42.24 -22.89
CA GLY A 24 -11.18 43.21 -23.22
C GLY A 24 -10.66 43.12 -24.66
N ARG A 25 -11.03 42.09 -25.41
CA ARG A 25 -10.72 41.94 -26.84
C ARG A 25 -11.86 42.38 -27.76
N ILE A 26 -13.06 42.56 -27.21
CA ILE A 26 -14.31 42.81 -27.95
C ILE A 26 -14.78 44.25 -27.69
N LEU A 27 -14.62 44.75 -26.47
CA LEU A 27 -15.13 46.03 -26.01
C LEU A 27 -14.03 47.09 -25.90
N SER A 28 -14.43 48.37 -26.02
CA SER A 28 -13.52 49.50 -25.86
C SER A 28 -13.03 49.63 -24.40
N PRO A 29 -11.86 50.26 -24.17
CA PRO A 29 -11.36 50.53 -22.81
C PRO A 29 -12.36 51.30 -21.93
N GLU A 30 -13.13 52.22 -22.52
CA GLU A 30 -14.18 52.99 -21.84
C GLU A 30 -15.34 52.08 -21.38
N SER A 31 -15.77 51.15 -22.24
CA SER A 31 -16.81 50.16 -21.90
C SER A 31 -16.33 49.20 -20.81
N MET A 32 -15.05 48.79 -20.86
CA MET A 32 -14.42 47.92 -19.85
C MET A 32 -14.31 48.59 -18.48
N ALA A 33 -14.06 49.90 -18.44
CA ALA A 33 -14.09 50.70 -17.21
C ALA A 33 -15.50 50.73 -16.62
N ALA A 34 -16.53 51.00 -17.44
CA ALA A 34 -17.93 51.00 -17.00
C ALA A 34 -18.40 49.65 -16.43
N ILE A 35 -17.99 48.53 -17.01
CA ILE A 35 -18.27 47.17 -16.49
C ILE A 35 -17.52 46.89 -15.17
N THR A 36 -16.32 47.44 -15.04
CA THR A 36 -15.47 47.27 -13.87
C THR A 36 -15.95 48.08 -12.67
N ASP A 37 -16.46 49.29 -12.93
CA ASP A 37 -17.00 50.20 -11.91
C ASP A 37 -18.46 49.88 -11.53
N SER A 38 -19.14 49.04 -12.31
CA SER A 38 -20.48 48.54 -11.98
C SER A 38 -20.45 47.69 -10.71
N SER A 39 -21.28 48.06 -9.73
CA SER A 39 -21.48 47.34 -8.45
C SER A 39 -22.45 46.15 -8.56
N ASP A 40 -22.94 45.88 -9.76
CA ASP A 40 -23.82 44.75 -10.04
C ASP A 40 -23.09 43.41 -9.98
N GLY A 41 -23.79 42.41 -9.44
CA GLY A 41 -23.30 41.06 -9.12
C GLY A 41 -22.35 40.45 -10.16
N LEU A 42 -22.89 39.72 -11.14
CA LEU A 42 -22.08 39.07 -12.19
C LEU A 42 -21.72 40.08 -13.30
N ILE A 43 -20.48 40.03 -13.78
CA ILE A 43 -20.00 40.76 -14.96
C ILE A 43 -20.90 40.51 -16.16
N TRP A 44 -21.31 39.26 -16.37
CA TRP A 44 -22.23 38.89 -17.43
C TRP A 44 -23.49 39.76 -17.43
N THR A 45 -24.13 39.92 -16.26
CA THR A 45 -25.35 40.72 -16.10
C THR A 45 -25.08 42.20 -16.35
N ALA A 46 -23.92 42.71 -15.90
CA ALA A 46 -23.54 44.10 -16.10
C ALA A 46 -23.38 44.45 -17.59
N VAL A 47 -22.72 43.58 -18.36
CA VAL A 47 -22.50 43.75 -19.81
C VAL A 47 -23.83 43.82 -20.56
N VAL A 48 -24.75 42.90 -20.28
CA VAL A 48 -26.06 42.82 -20.94
C VAL A 48 -26.93 44.02 -20.55
N ARG A 49 -26.96 44.40 -19.28
CA ARG A 49 -27.77 45.53 -18.80
C ARG A 49 -27.29 46.86 -19.36
N LEU A 50 -25.98 47.07 -19.47
CA LEU A 50 -25.39 48.28 -20.06
C LEU A 50 -25.55 48.33 -21.58
N GLY A 51 -26.09 47.27 -22.20
CA GLY A 51 -26.37 47.21 -23.62
C GLY A 51 -25.12 47.07 -24.50
N PHE A 52 -23.99 46.64 -23.92
CA PHE A 52 -22.75 46.48 -24.68
C PHE A 52 -22.75 45.22 -25.55
N LEU A 53 -23.31 44.12 -25.04
CA LEU A 53 -23.53 42.86 -25.77
C LEU A 53 -24.83 42.22 -25.29
N SER A 54 -25.53 41.53 -26.19
CA SER A 54 -26.64 40.65 -25.84
C SER A 54 -26.16 39.33 -25.21
N ASP A 55 -27.07 38.59 -24.57
CA ASP A 55 -26.78 37.25 -24.04
C ASP A 55 -26.27 36.30 -25.14
N GLU A 56 -26.80 36.40 -26.36
CA GLU A 56 -26.39 35.55 -27.49
C GLU A 56 -24.98 35.88 -27.99
N GLU A 57 -24.65 37.17 -28.12
CA GLU A 57 -23.32 37.63 -28.53
C GLU A 57 -22.26 37.25 -27.51
N LEU A 58 -22.58 37.41 -26.21
CA LEU A 58 -21.68 37.05 -25.12
C LEU A 58 -21.50 35.54 -25.00
N LEU A 59 -22.56 34.75 -25.16
CA LEU A 59 -22.50 33.29 -25.18
C LEU A 59 -21.65 32.78 -26.34
N SER A 60 -21.80 33.37 -27.53
CA SER A 60 -20.99 33.06 -28.71
C SER A 60 -19.51 33.36 -28.48
N ALA A 61 -19.20 34.51 -27.87
CA ALA A 61 -17.83 34.88 -27.51
C ALA A 61 -17.18 33.90 -26.52
N VAL A 62 -17.92 33.45 -25.50
CA VAL A 62 -17.42 32.48 -24.52
C VAL A 62 -17.27 31.09 -25.13
N ALA A 63 -18.22 30.64 -25.95
CA ALA A 63 -18.15 29.37 -26.67
C ALA A 63 -16.92 29.30 -27.59
N ALA A 64 -16.68 30.36 -28.37
CA ALA A 64 -15.51 30.45 -29.27
C ALA A 64 -14.18 30.36 -28.52
N ARG A 65 -14.09 30.87 -27.29
CA ARG A 65 -12.86 30.87 -26.48
C ARG A 65 -12.64 29.57 -25.71
N SER A 66 -13.73 28.95 -25.24
CA SER A 66 -13.70 27.76 -24.40
C SER A 66 -13.80 26.44 -25.17
N HIS A 67 -14.17 26.50 -26.46
CA HIS A 67 -14.50 25.34 -27.29
C HIS A 67 -15.67 24.49 -26.72
N ALA A 68 -16.48 25.08 -25.83
CA ALA A 68 -17.67 24.43 -25.30
C ALA A 68 -18.88 24.69 -26.21
N GLU A 69 -19.73 23.68 -26.36
CA GLU A 69 -20.98 23.77 -27.12
C GLU A 69 -22.03 24.60 -26.35
N THR A 70 -22.93 25.27 -27.07
CA THR A 70 -24.06 25.98 -26.47
C THR A 70 -25.28 25.08 -26.33
N ALA A 71 -26.02 25.20 -25.23
CA ALA A 71 -27.21 24.38 -25.00
C ALA A 71 -28.36 24.85 -25.90
N GLY A 72 -28.76 24.05 -26.90
CA GLY A 72 -29.91 24.35 -27.75
C GLY A 72 -31.26 24.30 -27.01
N HIS A 73 -31.40 23.40 -26.03
CA HIS A 73 -32.59 23.27 -25.19
C HIS A 73 -32.23 22.99 -23.73
N LEU A 74 -32.80 23.78 -22.81
CA LEU A 74 -32.55 23.66 -21.36
C LEU A 74 -33.62 22.81 -20.67
N THR A 75 -33.91 21.62 -21.20
CA THR A 75 -34.94 20.73 -20.65
C THR A 75 -34.30 19.48 -20.06
N PRO A 76 -34.28 19.34 -18.71
CA PRO A 76 -33.73 18.17 -18.06
C PRO A 76 -34.51 16.88 -18.32
N THR A 77 -33.82 15.76 -18.52
CA THR A 77 -34.45 14.44 -18.45
C THR A 77 -34.90 14.12 -17.02
N ALA A 78 -35.85 13.17 -16.85
CA ALA A 78 -36.32 12.78 -15.52
C ALA A 78 -35.17 12.28 -14.62
N ASP A 79 -34.23 11.50 -15.19
CA ASP A 79 -33.09 10.95 -14.44
C ASP A 79 -32.08 12.03 -14.06
N ALA A 80 -31.81 12.97 -14.97
CA ALA A 80 -30.89 14.09 -14.71
C ALA A 80 -31.36 14.99 -13.56
N ARG A 81 -32.68 15.18 -13.42
CA ARG A 81 -33.29 15.93 -12.30
C ARG A 81 -33.12 15.25 -10.95
N ASN A 82 -32.97 13.94 -10.91
CA ASN A 82 -32.85 13.18 -9.66
C ASN A 82 -31.40 13.02 -9.20
N GLU A 83 -30.44 13.11 -10.11
CA GLU A 83 -29.01 12.94 -9.83
C GLU A 83 -28.35 14.17 -9.18
N ILE A 84 -28.84 15.39 -9.45
CA ILE A 84 -28.35 16.63 -8.83
C ILE A 84 -29.41 17.23 -7.90
N THR A 85 -29.01 17.63 -6.69
CA THR A 85 -29.89 18.30 -5.73
C THR A 85 -30.06 19.79 -6.05
N LEU A 86 -31.17 20.38 -5.60
CA LEU A 86 -31.42 21.83 -5.75
C LEU A 86 -30.29 22.67 -5.14
N ASP A 87 -29.75 22.28 -3.99
CA ASP A 87 -28.68 23.02 -3.32
C ASP A 87 -27.40 23.02 -4.13
N LEU A 88 -27.04 21.89 -4.77
CA LEU A 88 -25.90 21.81 -5.68
C LEU A 88 -26.13 22.62 -6.96
N ALA A 89 -27.33 22.50 -7.55
CA ALA A 89 -27.72 23.26 -8.73
C ALA A 89 -27.64 24.78 -8.49
N ARG A 90 -28.12 25.26 -7.34
CA ARG A 90 -28.03 26.67 -6.93
C ARG A 90 -26.62 27.10 -6.57
N LYS A 91 -25.88 26.27 -5.82
CA LYS A 91 -24.51 26.60 -5.40
C LYS A 91 -23.60 26.86 -6.59
N PHE A 92 -23.65 25.99 -7.59
CA PHE A 92 -22.79 26.08 -8.76
C PHE A 92 -23.44 26.80 -9.95
N GLN A 93 -24.70 27.25 -9.82
CA GLN A 93 -25.47 27.86 -10.91
C GLN A 93 -25.49 26.99 -12.17
N ILE A 94 -25.86 25.71 -12.00
CA ILE A 94 -25.91 24.72 -13.08
C ILE A 94 -27.27 24.04 -13.17
N LEU A 95 -27.63 23.60 -14.38
CA LEU A 95 -28.82 22.82 -14.64
C LEU A 95 -28.44 21.44 -15.22
N PRO A 96 -28.79 20.31 -14.58
CA PRO A 96 -28.60 19.00 -15.20
C PRO A 96 -29.51 18.84 -16.43
N LEU A 97 -28.96 18.41 -17.56
CA LEU A 97 -29.72 18.20 -18.79
C LEU A 97 -29.96 16.72 -19.07
N ARG A 98 -28.90 15.91 -19.03
CA ARG A 98 -28.96 14.49 -19.39
C ARG A 98 -27.97 13.67 -18.59
N VAL A 99 -28.31 12.42 -18.30
CA VAL A 99 -27.43 11.46 -17.64
C VAL A 99 -27.28 10.24 -18.53
N GLY A 100 -26.04 9.83 -18.77
CA GLY A 100 -25.68 8.58 -19.45
C GLY A 100 -24.99 7.60 -18.48
N PRO A 101 -24.53 6.44 -19.00
CA PRO A 101 -23.84 5.44 -18.18
C PRO A 101 -22.53 5.95 -17.58
N SER A 102 -21.77 6.77 -18.33
CA SER A 102 -20.44 7.25 -17.94
C SER A 102 -20.32 8.77 -17.87
N PHE A 103 -21.36 9.53 -18.23
CA PHE A 103 -21.33 11.00 -18.26
C PHE A 103 -22.61 11.63 -17.70
N ILE A 104 -22.49 12.87 -17.20
CA ILE A 104 -23.60 13.78 -16.93
C ILE A 104 -23.40 15.06 -17.74
N GLU A 105 -24.45 15.49 -18.43
CA GLU A 105 -24.47 16.70 -19.26
C GLU A 105 -25.18 17.82 -18.50
N ILE A 106 -24.52 18.97 -18.35
CA ILE A 106 -25.01 20.11 -17.56
C ILE A 106 -24.97 21.39 -18.39
N ALA A 107 -25.87 22.32 -18.09
CA ALA A 107 -25.78 23.71 -18.53
C ALA A 107 -25.13 24.58 -17.45
N THR A 108 -24.14 25.39 -17.82
CA THR A 108 -23.46 26.36 -16.95
C THR A 108 -23.14 27.64 -17.72
N SER A 109 -23.02 28.77 -17.03
CA SER A 109 -22.49 30.02 -17.60
C SER A 109 -20.97 30.15 -17.45
N ASN A 110 -20.34 29.28 -16.64
CA ASN A 110 -18.90 29.28 -16.39
C ASN A 110 -18.29 27.91 -16.75
N PRO A 111 -17.60 27.78 -17.90
CA PRO A 111 -16.95 26.53 -18.29
C PRO A 111 -15.63 26.25 -17.55
N TYR A 112 -15.13 27.21 -16.76
CA TYR A 112 -13.85 27.12 -16.06
C TYR A 112 -14.01 26.80 -14.56
N ASP A 113 -15.22 26.49 -14.10
CA ASP A 113 -15.48 26.09 -12.72
C ASP A 113 -15.07 24.64 -12.46
N MET A 114 -13.78 24.45 -12.19
CA MET A 114 -13.20 23.14 -11.89
C MET A 114 -13.78 22.52 -10.60
N ASP A 115 -14.24 23.34 -9.65
CA ASP A 115 -14.83 22.86 -8.41
C ASP A 115 -16.23 22.29 -8.66
N CYS A 116 -17.01 22.95 -9.52
CA CYS A 116 -18.28 22.42 -10.04
C CYS A 116 -18.05 21.08 -10.75
N GLU A 117 -17.13 21.04 -11.73
CA GLU A 117 -16.85 19.84 -12.52
C GLU A 117 -16.46 18.64 -11.63
N ARG A 118 -15.50 18.84 -10.72
CA ARG A 118 -15.03 17.78 -9.80
C ARG A 118 -16.10 17.35 -8.81
N THR A 119 -16.87 18.29 -8.27
CA THR A 119 -17.94 17.98 -7.32
C THR A 119 -19.04 17.17 -8.00
N LEU A 120 -19.46 17.57 -9.20
CA LEU A 120 -20.49 16.86 -9.96
C LEU A 120 -19.99 15.50 -10.44
N ALA A 121 -18.75 15.40 -10.92
CA ALA A 121 -18.16 14.12 -11.29
C ALA A 121 -18.11 13.14 -10.11
N PHE A 122 -17.76 13.64 -8.92
CA PHE A 122 -17.74 12.87 -7.68
C PHE A 122 -19.14 12.43 -7.22
N VAL A 123 -20.10 13.36 -7.18
CA VAL A 123 -21.48 13.09 -6.71
C VAL A 123 -22.17 12.08 -7.63
N THR A 124 -21.93 12.20 -8.93
CA THR A 124 -22.62 11.38 -9.95
C THR A 124 -21.83 10.14 -10.36
N GLY A 125 -20.53 10.05 -10.03
CA GLY A 125 -19.64 8.97 -10.46
C GLY A 125 -19.36 8.94 -11.97
N ARG A 126 -19.55 10.08 -12.66
CA ARG A 126 -19.57 10.18 -14.13
C ARG A 126 -18.72 11.37 -14.59
N SER A 127 -18.24 11.37 -15.84
CA SER A 127 -17.59 12.56 -16.41
C SER A 127 -18.60 13.67 -16.66
N VAL A 128 -18.20 14.93 -16.50
CA VAL A 128 -19.10 16.08 -16.70
C VAL A 128 -18.92 16.60 -18.12
N ARG A 129 -20.01 16.72 -18.87
CA ARG A 129 -20.07 17.40 -20.16
C ARG A 129 -20.74 18.76 -19.98
N ILE A 130 -20.03 19.81 -20.36
CA ILE A 130 -20.45 21.19 -20.16
C ILE A 130 -21.10 21.72 -21.44
N LEU A 131 -22.31 22.24 -21.32
CA LEU A 131 -22.97 23.08 -22.31
C LEU A 131 -23.14 24.49 -21.75
N LEU A 132 -22.92 25.50 -22.60
CA LEU A 132 -23.02 26.89 -22.21
C LEU A 132 -24.46 27.41 -22.31
N ALA A 133 -24.90 28.14 -21.29
CA ALA A 133 -26.15 28.88 -21.31
C ALA A 133 -26.09 30.17 -20.48
N PRO A 134 -26.96 31.16 -20.77
CA PRO A 134 -26.97 32.41 -20.01
C PRO A 134 -27.34 32.20 -18.53
N PRO A 135 -26.68 32.89 -17.60
CA PRO A 135 -26.85 32.69 -16.15
C PRO A 135 -28.29 32.94 -15.68
N MET A 136 -28.97 33.95 -16.24
CA MET A 136 -30.37 34.24 -15.90
C MET A 136 -31.33 33.17 -16.40
N THR A 137 -31.04 32.59 -17.56
CA THR A 137 -31.81 31.47 -18.09
C THR A 137 -31.62 30.24 -17.22
N ILE A 138 -30.39 29.93 -16.79
CA ILE A 138 -30.11 28.81 -15.88
C ILE A 138 -30.84 29.01 -14.55
N ALA A 139 -30.70 30.17 -13.91
CA ALA A 139 -31.34 30.47 -12.63
C ALA A 139 -32.87 30.29 -12.69
N ARG A 140 -33.52 30.83 -13.74
CA ARG A 140 -34.97 30.65 -13.95
C ARG A 140 -35.34 29.17 -14.10
N ARG A 141 -34.58 28.41 -14.89
CA ARG A 141 -34.87 26.99 -15.14
C ARG A 141 -34.66 26.12 -13.89
N ILE A 142 -33.70 26.45 -13.03
CA ILE A 142 -33.54 25.79 -11.73
C ILE A 142 -34.83 25.95 -10.91
N GLU A 143 -35.39 27.16 -10.82
CA GLU A 143 -36.63 27.38 -10.07
C GLU A 143 -37.85 26.64 -10.68
N GLU A 144 -37.97 26.63 -12.02
CA GLU A 144 -39.03 25.88 -12.71
C GLU A 144 -38.93 24.37 -12.47
N VAL A 145 -37.72 23.81 -12.56
CA VAL A 145 -37.48 22.36 -12.51
C VAL A 145 -37.60 21.80 -11.09
N TYR A 146 -37.17 22.55 -10.08
CA TYR A 146 -37.18 22.08 -8.69
C TYR A 146 -38.34 22.65 -7.85
N GLY A 147 -39.05 23.67 -8.34
CA GLY A 147 -40.09 24.39 -7.59
C GLY A 147 -41.36 23.57 -7.28
N GLU A 148 -41.79 22.66 -8.15
CA GLU A 148 -42.97 21.81 -7.91
C GLU A 148 -42.75 20.81 -6.75
N ARG A 149 -41.55 20.24 -6.67
CA ARG A 149 -41.19 19.25 -5.64
C ARG A 149 -41.16 19.88 -4.24
N GLN A 150 -40.84 21.17 -4.15
CA GLN A 150 -40.81 21.90 -2.89
C GLN A 150 -42.21 22.19 -2.34
N ARG A 151 -43.20 22.44 -3.23
CA ARG A 151 -44.62 22.60 -2.85
C ARG A 151 -45.24 21.27 -2.39
N LEU A 152 -44.89 20.16 -3.05
CA LEU A 152 -45.37 18.82 -2.68
C LEU A 152 -44.79 18.33 -1.35
N LYS A 153 -43.48 18.52 -1.12
CA LYS A 153 -42.82 18.16 0.16
C LYS A 153 -43.37 18.97 1.34
N GLN A 154 -43.67 20.26 1.15
CA GLN A 154 -44.25 21.09 2.22
C GLN A 154 -45.66 20.63 2.62
N ALA A 155 -46.49 20.19 1.67
CA ALA A 155 -47.82 19.64 1.94
C ALA A 155 -47.76 18.28 2.66
N GLU A 156 -46.78 17.44 2.31
CA GLU A 156 -46.57 16.13 2.94
C GLU A 156 -46.02 16.26 4.38
N THR A 157 -45.10 17.20 4.59
CA THR A 157 -44.55 17.55 5.91
C THR A 157 -45.63 18.08 6.88
N GLN A 158 -46.71 18.68 6.36
CA GLN A 158 -47.81 19.20 7.18
C GLN A 158 -48.78 18.10 7.65
N ARG A 159 -48.92 17.01 6.90
CA ARG A 159 -49.75 15.84 7.30
C ARG A 159 -49.05 14.95 8.32
N LEU A 160 -47.72 14.78 8.20
CA LEU A 160 -46.91 13.98 9.14
C LEU A 160 -46.74 14.64 10.51
N LYS A 161 -46.77 15.99 10.58
CA LYS A 161 -46.66 16.78 11.81
C LYS A 161 -47.73 16.53 12.87
N ARG A 162 -48.86 15.86 12.55
CA ARG A 162 -49.93 15.56 13.52
C ARG A 162 -49.80 14.20 14.22
N ALA A 163 -48.90 13.31 13.75
CA ALA A 163 -48.77 11.95 14.30
C ALA A 163 -47.56 11.76 15.23
N GLU A 164 -46.58 12.67 15.24
CA GLU A 164 -45.27 12.45 15.89
C GLU A 164 -44.96 13.43 17.05
N THR A 165 -45.92 13.73 17.92
CA THR A 165 -45.69 14.68 19.03
C THR A 165 -45.07 14.05 20.29
N GLN A 166 -44.48 12.84 20.23
CA GLN A 166 -43.90 12.24 21.46
C GLN A 166 -42.56 11.51 21.34
N SER A 167 -41.82 11.63 20.24
CA SER A 167 -40.42 11.15 20.25
C SER A 167 -39.49 11.99 19.38
N ARG A 168 -38.80 12.90 20.08
CA ARG A 168 -37.39 13.28 19.91
C ARG A 168 -36.98 13.84 18.55
N ARG A 169 -37.04 15.18 18.53
CA ARG A 169 -36.27 16.11 17.69
C ARG A 169 -34.78 15.78 17.69
N PHE A 170 -34.24 15.43 16.52
CA PHE A 170 -33.06 16.02 15.88
C PHE A 170 -32.78 15.22 14.59
N ASN A 171 -33.37 15.63 13.47
CA ASN A 171 -32.95 15.18 12.14
C ASN A 171 -33.06 16.36 11.18
N ASN A 172 -31.91 16.80 10.65
CA ASN A 172 -31.85 17.58 9.42
C ASN A 172 -31.55 16.60 8.28
N GLU A 173 -32.61 16.05 7.70
CA GLU A 173 -32.60 15.10 6.59
C GLU A 173 -32.50 15.83 5.25
N ALA A 174 -31.28 15.98 4.72
CA ALA A 174 -31.04 16.20 3.29
C ALA A 174 -29.57 15.94 2.89
N ALA A 175 -28.61 16.13 3.80
CA ALA A 175 -27.17 15.99 3.51
C ALA A 175 -26.52 14.68 4.00
N GLY A 176 -27.25 13.83 4.74
CA GLY A 176 -26.67 12.68 5.45
C GLY A 176 -26.38 11.45 4.58
N GLU A 177 -27.21 11.17 3.56
CA GLU A 177 -27.16 9.92 2.81
C GLU A 177 -25.84 9.66 2.06
N PRO A 178 -25.24 10.66 1.37
CA PRO A 178 -23.96 10.47 0.69
C PRO A 178 -22.80 10.20 1.66
N VAL A 179 -22.80 10.86 2.83
CA VAL A 179 -21.74 10.72 3.84
C VAL A 179 -21.84 9.38 4.56
N ILE A 180 -23.05 8.91 4.85
CA ILE A 180 -23.29 7.56 5.40
C ILE A 180 -22.70 6.52 4.45
N ARG A 181 -23.09 6.54 3.17
CA ARG A 181 -22.57 5.61 2.17
C ARG A 181 -21.04 5.69 2.01
N LEU A 182 -20.47 6.89 2.13
CA LEU A 182 -19.02 7.07 2.07
C LEU A 182 -18.31 6.40 3.25
N VAL A 183 -18.79 6.60 4.48
CA VAL A 183 -18.24 5.92 5.66
C VAL A 183 -18.36 4.41 5.53
N ASP A 184 -19.54 3.92 5.11
CA ASP A 184 -19.78 2.49 4.92
C ASP A 184 -18.84 1.90 3.87
N ARG A 185 -18.60 2.62 2.75
CA ARG A 185 -17.63 2.22 1.72
C ARG A 185 -16.20 2.21 2.22
N ILE A 186 -15.77 3.22 2.99
CA ILE A 186 -14.42 3.29 3.55
C ILE A 186 -14.18 2.12 4.50
N VAL A 187 -15.13 1.86 5.41
CA VAL A 187 -15.05 0.75 6.36
C VAL A 187 -15.07 -0.59 5.64
N SER A 188 -16.00 -0.80 4.70
CA SER A 188 -16.10 -2.05 3.93
C SER A 188 -14.85 -2.31 3.10
N LYS A 189 -14.28 -1.27 2.47
CA LYS A 189 -13.02 -1.39 1.72
C LYS A 189 -11.86 -1.73 2.64
N GLY A 190 -11.77 -1.10 3.81
CA GLY A 190 -10.75 -1.42 4.82
C GLY A 190 -10.83 -2.87 5.30
N ILE A 191 -12.04 -3.39 5.54
CA ILE A 191 -12.26 -4.80 5.92
C ILE A 191 -11.86 -5.74 4.76
N ALA A 192 -12.30 -5.45 3.54
CA ALA A 192 -11.98 -6.27 2.35
C ALA A 192 -10.46 -6.33 2.09
N GLU A 193 -9.75 -5.22 2.28
CA GLU A 193 -8.29 -5.14 2.15
C GLU A 193 -7.53 -5.63 3.40
N ARG A 194 -8.23 -6.15 4.42
CA ARG A 194 -7.65 -6.65 5.69
C ARG A 194 -6.81 -5.61 6.42
N ALA A 195 -7.28 -4.36 6.41
CA ALA A 195 -6.67 -3.30 7.19
C ALA A 195 -6.84 -3.56 8.69
N SER A 196 -5.78 -3.33 9.45
CA SER A 196 -5.80 -3.34 10.92
C SER A 196 -6.36 -2.03 11.49
N ASP A 197 -6.01 -0.91 10.86
CA ASP A 197 -6.48 0.42 11.22
C ASP A 197 -6.85 1.21 9.96
N ILE A 198 -7.96 1.95 10.00
CA ILE A 198 -8.32 2.97 9.03
C ILE A 198 -8.00 4.32 9.65
N HIS A 199 -7.18 5.12 8.98
CA HIS A 199 -6.79 6.46 9.37
C HIS A 199 -7.49 7.48 8.49
N LEU A 200 -8.12 8.47 9.13
CA LEU A 200 -8.69 9.63 8.47
C LEU A 200 -8.04 10.87 9.05
N GLU A 201 -7.22 11.53 8.25
CA GLU A 201 -6.32 12.58 8.70
C GLU A 201 -6.67 13.88 7.98
N PRO A 202 -7.11 14.91 8.73
CA PRO A 202 -7.38 16.20 8.13
C PRO A 202 -6.06 16.88 7.76
N GLU A 203 -5.93 17.27 6.50
CA GLU A 203 -4.80 17.99 5.92
C GLU A 203 -5.28 19.34 5.36
N GLU A 204 -4.35 20.19 4.93
CA GLU A 204 -4.68 21.50 4.37
C GLU A 204 -5.56 21.38 3.12
N ARG A 205 -5.23 20.41 2.24
CA ARG A 205 -5.89 20.17 0.94
C ARG A 205 -7.12 19.26 1.00
N GLY A 206 -7.41 18.62 2.15
CA GLY A 206 -8.48 17.63 2.23
C GLY A 206 -8.41 16.72 3.45
N VAL A 207 -8.98 15.53 3.34
CA VAL A 207 -8.85 14.46 4.34
C VAL A 207 -8.20 13.25 3.70
N ALA A 208 -6.97 12.93 4.12
CA ALA A 208 -6.26 11.75 3.66
C ALA A 208 -6.84 10.51 4.34
N VAL A 209 -7.24 9.53 3.55
CA VAL A 209 -7.68 8.21 4.04
C VAL A 209 -6.56 7.23 3.80
N ARG A 210 -6.02 6.66 4.87
CA ARG A 210 -4.93 5.68 4.84
C ARG A 210 -5.32 4.40 5.55
N PHE A 211 -4.97 3.25 4.99
CA PHE A 211 -5.18 1.96 5.64
C PHE A 211 -3.84 1.42 6.15
N ARG A 212 -3.84 0.85 7.36
CA ARG A 212 -2.72 0.07 7.84
C ARG A 212 -2.92 -1.39 7.46
N VAL A 213 -2.28 -1.84 6.39
CA VAL A 213 -2.33 -3.22 5.92
C VAL A 213 -0.98 -3.88 6.17
N ASP A 214 -0.99 -5.01 6.88
CA ASP A 214 0.22 -5.74 7.28
C ASP A 214 1.29 -4.87 7.97
N GLY A 215 0.84 -3.93 8.81
CA GLY A 215 1.70 -3.03 9.58
C GLY A 215 2.10 -1.74 8.86
N LEU A 216 1.93 -1.65 7.54
CA LEU A 216 2.30 -0.49 6.73
C LEU A 216 1.10 0.40 6.41
N LEU A 217 1.31 1.72 6.54
CA LEU A 217 0.32 2.72 6.13
C LEU A 217 0.35 2.91 4.62
N ARG A 218 -0.82 2.80 3.99
CA ARG A 218 -1.01 2.99 2.55
C ARG A 218 -2.02 4.10 2.31
N HIS A 219 -1.71 5.03 1.41
CA HIS A 219 -2.65 6.05 1.01
C HIS A 219 -3.70 5.46 0.05
N VAL A 220 -4.98 5.60 0.40
CA VAL A 220 -6.09 4.97 -0.33
C VAL A 220 -6.83 5.98 -1.18
N MET A 221 -7.13 7.14 -0.61
CA MET A 221 -7.83 8.23 -1.29
C MET A 221 -7.65 9.54 -0.53
N LEU A 222 -7.74 10.66 -1.26
CA LEU A 222 -7.83 12.00 -0.70
C LEU A 222 -9.26 12.51 -0.89
N LEU A 223 -9.92 12.85 0.20
CA LEU A 223 -11.28 13.37 0.19
C LEU A 223 -11.27 14.92 0.23
N PRO A 224 -12.23 15.60 -0.42
CA PRO A 224 -12.33 17.05 -0.34
C PRO A 224 -12.50 17.56 1.10
N LYS A 225 -11.92 18.72 1.43
CA LYS A 225 -11.99 19.31 2.77
C LYS A 225 -13.44 19.48 3.28
N ALA A 226 -14.37 19.78 2.37
CA ALA A 226 -15.79 19.96 2.67
C ALA A 226 -16.45 18.73 3.33
N VAL A 227 -15.96 17.51 3.06
CA VAL A 227 -16.55 16.29 3.63
C VAL A 227 -15.97 15.90 4.99
N GLY A 228 -14.89 16.53 5.46
CA GLY A 228 -14.22 16.14 6.69
C GLY A 228 -15.10 16.20 7.94
N ASN A 229 -15.69 17.35 8.24
CA ASN A 229 -16.56 17.53 9.41
C ASN A 229 -17.81 16.63 9.38
N PRO A 230 -18.56 16.51 8.25
CA PRO A 230 -19.65 15.55 8.13
C PRO A 230 -19.21 14.11 8.39
N LEU A 231 -18.04 13.72 7.88
CA LEU A 231 -17.52 12.36 7.99
C LEU A 231 -17.14 12.01 9.43
N VAL A 232 -16.43 12.91 10.13
CA VAL A 232 -16.15 12.75 11.57
C VAL A 232 -17.45 12.64 12.37
N SER A 233 -18.43 13.49 12.08
CA SER A 233 -19.72 13.49 12.78
C SER A 233 -20.45 12.16 12.59
N ARG A 234 -20.46 11.59 11.37
CA ARG A 234 -21.04 10.27 11.10
C ARG A 234 -20.32 9.17 11.88
N ILE A 235 -18.99 9.20 11.93
CA ILE A 235 -18.23 8.21 12.70
C ILE A 235 -18.50 8.34 14.21
N LYS A 236 -18.59 9.57 14.73
CA LYS A 236 -18.95 9.81 16.14
C LYS A 236 -20.34 9.27 16.49
N ILE A 237 -21.33 9.47 15.62
CA ILE A 237 -22.67 8.87 15.78
C ILE A 237 -22.57 7.34 15.84
N MET A 238 -21.84 6.75 14.89
CA MET A 238 -21.66 5.29 14.81
C MET A 238 -21.02 4.71 16.09
N ALA A 239 -20.07 5.44 16.69
CA ALA A 239 -19.36 5.04 17.90
C ALA A 239 -19.96 5.56 19.22
N ARG A 240 -21.15 6.18 19.16
CA ARG A 240 -21.86 6.79 20.32
C ARG A 240 -21.03 7.85 21.07
N LEU A 241 -20.28 8.66 20.32
CA LEU A 241 -19.44 9.75 20.81
C LEU A 241 -20.17 11.09 20.79
N ASP A 242 -19.67 12.06 21.56
CA ASP A 242 -20.21 13.42 21.59
C ASP A 242 -19.76 14.18 20.32
N ILE A 243 -20.73 14.53 19.49
CA ILE A 243 -20.53 15.23 18.20
C ILE A 243 -20.16 16.70 18.43
N ALA A 244 -20.67 17.30 19.50
CA ALA A 244 -20.47 18.71 19.82
C ALA A 244 -19.07 18.96 20.39
N ASP A 245 -18.56 18.02 21.18
CA ASP A 245 -17.20 18.09 21.70
C ASP A 245 -16.19 17.71 20.61
N ARG A 246 -15.41 18.70 20.15
CA ARG A 246 -14.32 18.52 19.17
C ARG A 246 -12.95 18.90 19.74
N LEU A 247 -12.90 19.25 21.03
CA LEU A 247 -11.72 19.81 21.68
C LEU A 247 -11.00 18.78 22.54
N ARG A 248 -11.64 17.64 22.84
CA ARG A 248 -11.04 16.56 23.61
C ARG A 248 -10.96 15.27 22.80
N PRO A 249 -9.92 14.44 23.02
CA PRO A 249 -9.89 13.08 22.47
C PRO A 249 -11.09 12.28 22.96
N GLN A 250 -11.67 11.47 22.09
CA GLN A 250 -12.78 10.58 22.43
C GLN A 250 -12.51 9.16 21.94
N GLY A 251 -13.02 8.17 22.67
CA GLY A 251 -12.89 6.75 22.34
C GLY A 251 -14.23 6.05 22.47
N GLY A 252 -14.57 5.20 21.51
CA GLY A 252 -15.85 4.50 21.46
C GLY A 252 -15.77 3.19 20.68
N HIS A 253 -16.87 2.45 20.69
CA HIS A 253 -17.00 1.19 19.98
C HIS A 253 -18.19 1.24 19.03
N ALA A 254 -18.04 0.58 17.89
CA ALA A 254 -19.09 0.39 16.90
C ALA A 254 -19.06 -1.06 16.40
N SER A 255 -20.15 -1.53 15.79
CA SER A 255 -20.19 -2.84 15.13
C SER A 255 -20.84 -2.66 13.78
N VAL A 256 -20.25 -3.25 12.74
CA VAL A 256 -20.73 -3.19 11.36
C VAL A 256 -20.97 -4.60 10.84
N GLY A 257 -22.06 -4.77 10.10
CA GLY A 257 -22.37 -6.03 9.42
C GLY A 257 -21.79 -6.01 8.01
N THR A 258 -20.96 -6.99 7.67
CA THR A 258 -20.48 -7.23 6.30
C THR A 258 -20.98 -8.59 5.85
N GLY A 259 -22.14 -8.63 5.17
CA GLY A 259 -22.79 -9.89 4.80
C GLY A 259 -23.31 -10.65 6.02
N SER A 260 -22.83 -11.88 6.24
CA SER A 260 -23.21 -12.75 7.37
C SER A 260 -22.41 -12.51 8.66
N GLU A 261 -21.33 -11.72 8.62
CA GLU A 261 -20.41 -11.54 9.75
C GLU A 261 -20.54 -10.14 10.37
N ARG A 262 -20.43 -10.08 11.71
CA ARG A 262 -20.27 -8.82 12.45
C ARG A 262 -18.80 -8.57 12.72
N VAL A 263 -18.36 -7.34 12.43
CA VAL A 263 -17.01 -6.86 12.71
C VAL A 263 -17.10 -5.73 13.71
N ASP A 264 -16.38 -5.88 14.82
CA ASP A 264 -16.33 -4.84 15.85
C ASP A 264 -15.24 -3.82 15.52
N LEU A 265 -15.51 -2.57 15.84
CA LEU A 265 -14.67 -1.43 15.53
C LEU A 265 -14.38 -0.67 16.82
N ARG A 266 -13.12 -0.32 17.04
CA ARG A 266 -12.72 0.64 18.06
C ARG A 266 -12.38 1.96 17.39
N VAL A 267 -13.09 3.00 17.78
CA VAL A 267 -12.99 4.34 17.17
C VAL A 267 -12.32 5.27 18.16
N SER A 268 -11.32 6.02 17.68
CA SER A 268 -10.69 7.11 18.43
C SER A 268 -10.73 8.38 17.60
N THR A 269 -11.14 9.49 18.20
CA THR A 269 -10.98 10.83 17.62
C THR A 269 -9.96 11.64 18.42
N LEU A 270 -9.17 12.46 17.71
CA LEU A 270 -8.13 13.31 18.27
C LEU A 270 -8.21 14.70 17.60
N PRO A 271 -8.32 15.80 18.37
CA PRO A 271 -8.24 17.14 17.81
C PRO A 271 -6.88 17.38 17.11
N ALA A 272 -6.91 17.99 15.92
CA ALA A 272 -5.73 18.30 15.11
C ALA A 272 -5.88 19.70 14.47
N SER A 273 -4.81 20.19 13.83
CA SER A 273 -4.75 21.57 13.28
C SER A 273 -5.81 21.88 12.22
N HIS A 274 -6.22 20.89 11.43
CA HIS A 274 -7.15 21.06 10.30
C HIS A 274 -8.52 20.40 10.53
N GLY A 275 -8.82 19.94 11.75
CA GLY A 275 -10.03 19.19 12.09
C GLY A 275 -9.76 18.10 13.11
N GLU A 276 -10.56 17.04 13.13
CA GLU A 276 -10.31 15.88 13.99
C GLU A 276 -9.68 14.74 13.18
N LYS A 277 -8.57 14.20 13.67
CA LYS A 277 -8.04 12.92 13.21
C LYS A 277 -8.89 11.80 13.76
N VAL A 278 -9.27 10.85 12.91
CA VAL A 278 -10.01 9.67 13.31
C VAL A 278 -9.20 8.42 12.98
N VAL A 279 -9.16 7.48 13.93
CA VAL A 279 -8.62 6.14 13.72
C VAL A 279 -9.70 5.13 14.06
N ILE A 280 -9.97 4.22 13.13
CA ILE A 280 -10.89 3.10 13.31
C ILE A 280 -10.05 1.83 13.28
N ARG A 281 -9.87 1.18 14.43
CA ARG A 281 -9.26 -0.15 14.51
C ARG A 281 -10.31 -1.21 14.22
N ILE A 282 -10.02 -2.08 13.26
CA ILE A 282 -10.88 -3.18 12.86
C ILE A 282 -10.52 -4.40 13.72
N LEU A 283 -11.47 -4.89 14.51
CA LEU A 283 -11.32 -6.07 15.34
C LEU A 283 -11.95 -7.26 14.62
N ASP A 284 -11.17 -7.97 13.82
CA ASP A 284 -11.63 -9.21 13.16
C ASP A 284 -11.63 -10.37 14.18
N PRO A 285 -12.79 -10.93 14.58
CA PRO A 285 -12.86 -12.03 15.54
C PRO A 285 -12.15 -13.30 15.03
N ARG A 286 -11.98 -13.51 13.73
CA ARG A 286 -11.19 -14.64 13.19
C ARG A 286 -9.71 -14.56 13.54
N SER A 287 -9.20 -13.36 13.78
CA SER A 287 -7.81 -13.17 14.22
C SER A 287 -7.56 -13.59 15.66
N ALA A 288 -8.63 -13.75 16.46
CA ALA A 288 -8.57 -14.17 17.86
C ALA A 288 -8.30 -15.66 18.03
N ILE A 289 -8.78 -16.49 17.10
CA ILE A 289 -8.65 -17.96 17.15
C ILE A 289 -7.51 -18.39 16.23
N ARG A 290 -6.29 -18.05 16.64
CA ARG A 290 -5.09 -18.57 15.98
C ARG A 290 -4.58 -19.80 16.71
N SER A 291 -4.25 -20.82 15.95
CA SER A 291 -3.49 -21.96 16.46
C SER A 291 -2.00 -21.57 16.57
N LEU A 292 -1.24 -22.29 17.40
CA LEU A 292 0.20 -22.06 17.53
C LEU A 292 0.94 -22.26 16.20
N GLU A 293 0.50 -23.23 15.39
CA GLU A 293 1.05 -23.52 14.07
C GLU A 293 0.86 -22.33 13.12
N SER A 294 -0.26 -21.60 13.26
CA SER A 294 -0.58 -20.44 12.43
C SER A 294 0.28 -19.19 12.73
N LEU A 295 1.07 -19.20 13.82
CA LEU A 295 2.05 -18.15 14.13
C LEU A 295 3.26 -18.20 13.19
N GLY A 296 3.53 -19.37 12.60
CA GLY A 296 4.62 -19.57 11.67
C GLY A 296 5.99 -19.62 12.35
N LEU A 297 6.08 -20.19 13.56
CA LEU A 297 7.35 -20.41 14.25
C LEU A 297 8.26 -21.32 13.42
N ASP A 298 9.57 -21.07 13.45
CA ASP A 298 10.54 -21.92 12.76
C ASP A 298 10.74 -23.28 13.47
N ALA A 299 11.45 -24.19 12.79
CA ALA A 299 11.63 -25.57 13.24
C ALA A 299 12.37 -25.71 14.59
N ILE A 300 13.11 -24.68 15.03
CA ILE A 300 13.83 -24.67 16.31
C ILE A 300 13.01 -24.00 17.40
N ASP A 301 12.29 -22.93 17.06
CA ASP A 301 11.48 -22.20 18.04
C ASP A 301 10.16 -22.91 18.37
N ALA A 302 9.53 -23.61 17.41
CA ALA A 302 8.26 -24.31 17.67
C ALA A 302 8.36 -25.34 18.83
N PRO A 303 9.38 -26.23 18.89
CA PRO A 303 9.56 -27.13 20.04
C PRO A 303 9.86 -26.41 21.36
N ARG A 304 10.56 -25.26 21.32
CA ARG A 304 10.85 -24.47 22.54
C ARG A 304 9.59 -23.80 23.08
N MET A 305 8.75 -23.25 22.20
CA MET A 305 7.43 -22.75 22.57
C MET A 305 6.59 -23.86 23.21
N GLN A 306 6.55 -25.05 22.59
CA GLN A 306 5.79 -26.18 23.12
C GLN A 306 6.25 -26.56 24.55
N LYS A 307 7.56 -26.60 24.81
CA LYS A 307 8.09 -26.83 26.16
C LYS A 307 7.58 -25.80 27.17
N LEU A 308 7.48 -24.53 26.81
CA LEU A 308 6.96 -23.48 27.71
C LEU A 308 5.48 -23.67 28.04
N LEU A 309 4.69 -24.25 27.13
CA LEU A 309 3.27 -24.51 27.33
C LEU A 309 2.99 -25.77 28.16
N GLU A 310 3.97 -26.67 28.25
CA GLU A 310 3.89 -27.90 29.05
C GLU A 310 4.21 -27.65 30.54
N VAL A 311 4.82 -26.50 30.86
CA VAL A 311 5.15 -26.14 32.25
C VAL A 311 3.87 -26.01 33.10
N ARG A 312 3.97 -26.38 34.38
CA ARG A 312 2.84 -26.33 35.33
C ARG A 312 2.77 -25.04 36.14
N GLU A 313 3.92 -24.45 36.45
CA GLU A 313 4.05 -23.24 37.28
C GLU A 313 5.28 -22.43 36.86
N GLY A 314 5.27 -21.14 37.20
CA GLY A 314 6.37 -20.23 36.90
C GLY A 314 5.97 -19.13 35.90
N LEU A 315 6.93 -18.28 35.58
CA LEU A 315 6.74 -17.09 34.75
C LEU A 315 7.22 -17.34 33.32
N VAL A 316 6.33 -17.13 32.34
CA VAL A 316 6.66 -17.07 30.92
C VAL A 316 6.40 -15.65 30.42
N LEU A 317 7.44 -15.00 29.90
CA LEU A 317 7.37 -13.64 29.39
C LEU A 317 7.25 -13.62 27.88
N VAL A 318 6.35 -12.79 27.36
CA VAL A 318 6.30 -12.47 25.92
C VAL A 318 6.62 -11.00 25.74
N THR A 319 7.69 -10.69 25.01
CA THR A 319 8.20 -9.33 24.87
C THR A 319 8.32 -8.89 23.41
N GLY A 320 8.31 -7.57 23.21
CA GLY A 320 8.39 -6.92 21.91
C GLY A 320 7.65 -5.58 21.91
N PRO A 321 7.84 -4.74 20.88
CA PRO A 321 7.21 -3.44 20.76
C PRO A 321 5.71 -3.58 20.49
N THR A 322 5.02 -2.44 20.42
CA THR A 322 3.62 -2.39 20.03
C THR A 322 3.45 -2.96 18.61
N GLY A 323 2.44 -3.82 18.43
CA GLY A 323 2.18 -4.43 17.13
C GLY A 323 3.08 -5.62 16.77
N SER A 324 3.90 -6.14 17.69
CA SER A 324 4.70 -7.35 17.46
C SER A 324 3.93 -8.67 17.56
N GLY A 325 2.62 -8.62 17.86
CA GLY A 325 1.78 -9.82 17.93
C GLY A 325 1.77 -10.56 19.28
N LYS A 326 2.25 -9.93 20.37
CA LYS A 326 2.29 -10.55 21.72
C LYS A 326 0.94 -11.12 22.16
N THR A 327 -0.11 -10.31 22.11
CA THR A 327 -1.48 -10.72 22.49
C THR A 327 -1.96 -11.89 21.65
N THR A 328 -1.68 -11.88 20.34
CA THR A 328 -2.04 -12.98 19.43
C THR A 328 -1.34 -14.29 19.82
N THR A 329 -0.04 -14.24 20.13
CA THR A 329 0.73 -15.41 20.58
C THR A 329 0.23 -15.93 21.92
N LEU A 330 -0.06 -15.02 22.87
CA LEU A 330 -0.60 -15.38 24.18
C LEU A 330 -2.00 -15.99 24.08
N TYR A 331 -2.88 -15.46 23.24
CA TYR A 331 -4.21 -16.02 23.04
C TYR A 331 -4.14 -17.42 22.40
N ALA A 332 -3.22 -17.64 21.45
CA ALA A 332 -2.96 -18.97 20.89
C ALA A 332 -2.44 -19.94 21.96
N ALA A 333 -1.53 -19.50 22.82
CA ALA A 333 -1.01 -20.27 23.95
C ALA A 333 -2.12 -20.64 24.96
N LEU A 334 -2.95 -19.67 25.36
CA LEU A 334 -4.06 -19.91 26.28
C LEU A 334 -5.09 -20.88 25.70
N THR A 335 -5.43 -20.74 24.42
CA THR A 335 -6.35 -21.65 23.72
C THR A 335 -5.81 -23.08 23.69
N HIS A 336 -4.49 -23.25 23.52
CA HIS A 336 -3.86 -24.56 23.60
C HIS A 336 -3.90 -25.13 25.03
N ILE A 337 -3.53 -24.33 26.03
CA ILE A 337 -3.49 -24.77 27.44
C ILE A 337 -4.89 -25.11 27.97
N GLN A 338 -5.91 -24.38 27.55
CA GLN A 338 -7.29 -24.60 27.98
C GLN A 338 -7.81 -25.99 27.63
N GLN A 339 -7.28 -26.65 26.59
CA GLN A 339 -7.63 -28.03 26.23
C GLN A 339 -7.36 -29.03 27.36
N ARG A 340 -6.54 -28.64 28.35
CA ARG A 340 -6.23 -29.41 29.56
C ARG A 340 -7.31 -29.31 30.65
N GLY A 341 -8.34 -28.49 30.47
CA GLY A 341 -9.42 -28.30 31.44
C GLY A 341 -9.04 -27.47 32.67
N LEU A 342 -8.07 -26.57 32.54
CA LEU A 342 -7.54 -25.72 33.62
C LEU A 342 -8.37 -24.43 33.80
N ASN A 343 -8.38 -23.89 35.01
CA ASN A 343 -8.95 -22.58 35.32
C ASN A 343 -8.01 -21.46 34.88
N VAL A 344 -8.36 -20.80 33.77
CA VAL A 344 -7.57 -19.72 33.16
C VAL A 344 -8.24 -18.38 33.41
N ILE A 345 -7.50 -17.44 34.04
CA ILE A 345 -7.98 -16.09 34.33
C ILE A 345 -7.00 -15.04 33.77
N THR A 346 -7.50 -14.01 33.09
CA THR A 346 -6.67 -12.93 32.52
C THR A 346 -7.01 -11.58 33.13
N VAL A 347 -6.04 -10.67 33.15
CA VAL A 347 -6.24 -9.24 33.43
C VAL A 347 -5.65 -8.41 32.29
N GLU A 348 -6.46 -7.58 31.62
CA GLU A 348 -6.11 -6.94 30.35
C GLU A 348 -6.60 -5.48 30.24
N ASP A 349 -5.92 -4.66 29.44
CA ASP A 349 -6.23 -3.24 29.24
C ASP A 349 -6.17 -2.82 27.75
N PRO A 350 -7.27 -2.94 26.98
CA PRO A 350 -8.50 -3.66 27.27
C PRO A 350 -8.43 -5.14 26.85
N VAL A 351 -9.52 -5.88 27.07
CA VAL A 351 -9.69 -7.21 26.45
C VAL A 351 -9.91 -7.03 24.95
N GLU A 352 -9.01 -7.56 24.12
CA GLU A 352 -9.05 -7.38 22.65
C GLU A 352 -10.13 -8.28 22.00
N TYR A 353 -10.22 -9.54 22.44
CA TYR A 353 -11.23 -10.50 21.98
C TYR A 353 -11.65 -11.44 23.11
N ARG A 354 -12.86 -11.97 23.02
CA ARG A 354 -13.36 -12.98 23.95
C ARG A 354 -12.85 -14.36 23.58
N ILE A 355 -12.18 -15.02 24.52
CA ILE A 355 -11.74 -16.42 24.40
C ILE A 355 -12.76 -17.30 25.14
N PRO A 356 -13.47 -18.21 24.46
CA PRO A 356 -14.43 -19.11 25.10
C PRO A 356 -13.78 -19.87 26.25
N GLY A 357 -14.43 -19.90 27.42
CA GLY A 357 -13.99 -20.65 28.61
C GLY A 357 -12.71 -20.13 29.29
N VAL A 358 -12.28 -18.90 28.98
CA VAL A 358 -11.29 -18.16 29.76
C VAL A 358 -12.00 -17.00 30.46
N VAL A 359 -11.73 -16.79 31.74
CA VAL A 359 -12.28 -15.65 32.49
C VAL A 359 -11.40 -14.42 32.24
N GLN A 360 -11.90 -13.43 31.51
CA GLN A 360 -11.12 -12.24 31.15
C GLN A 360 -11.59 -11.01 31.93
N VAL A 361 -10.69 -10.43 32.74
CA VAL A 361 -10.94 -9.23 33.54
C VAL A 361 -10.36 -8.02 32.82
N GLN A 362 -11.20 -7.03 32.53
CA GLN A 362 -10.74 -5.77 31.96
C GLN A 362 -10.42 -4.75 33.06
N ILE A 363 -9.30 -4.06 32.92
CA ILE A 363 -8.93 -2.93 33.78
C ILE A 363 -9.98 -1.83 33.75
N ASN A 364 -10.26 -1.27 34.93
CA ASN A 364 -11.14 -0.12 35.09
C ASN A 364 -10.56 0.83 36.14
N GLU A 365 -9.67 1.71 35.70
CA GLU A 365 -9.00 2.68 36.56
C GLU A 365 -9.99 3.60 37.28
N LYS A 366 -11.10 3.99 36.63
CA LYS A 366 -12.13 4.85 37.24
C LYS A 366 -12.83 4.19 38.43
N ALA A 367 -12.94 2.87 38.42
CA ALA A 367 -13.48 2.07 39.52
C ALA A 367 -12.39 1.60 40.51
N GLY A 368 -11.13 1.97 40.30
CA GLY A 368 -9.99 1.53 41.12
C GLY A 368 -9.52 0.10 40.82
N LEU A 369 -10.02 -0.55 39.75
CA LEU A 369 -9.62 -1.90 39.35
C LEU A 369 -8.36 -1.84 38.48
N THR A 370 -7.19 -1.64 39.13
CA THR A 370 -5.86 -1.63 38.51
C THR A 370 -5.29 -3.04 38.30
N PHE A 371 -4.19 -3.19 37.57
CA PHE A 371 -3.51 -4.49 37.37
C PHE A 371 -3.17 -5.18 38.70
N ALA A 372 -2.51 -4.48 39.61
CA ALA A 372 -2.16 -5.03 40.93
C ALA A 372 -3.40 -5.40 41.76
N ALA A 373 -4.45 -4.57 41.76
CA ALA A 373 -5.68 -4.84 42.52
C ALA A 373 -6.46 -6.04 41.96
N ALA A 374 -6.59 -6.12 40.64
CA ALA A 374 -7.21 -7.23 39.94
C ALA A 374 -6.43 -8.52 40.17
N LEU A 375 -5.10 -8.50 40.01
CA LEU A 375 -4.25 -9.68 40.18
C LEU A 375 -4.32 -10.25 41.60
N ARG A 376 -4.30 -9.42 42.65
CA ARG A 376 -4.53 -9.89 44.03
C ARG A 376 -5.87 -10.60 44.20
N SER A 377 -6.91 -10.14 43.49
CA SER A 377 -8.24 -10.74 43.57
C SER A 377 -8.31 -12.05 42.79
N ILE A 378 -7.68 -12.10 41.61
CA ILE A 378 -7.56 -13.28 40.76
C ILE A 378 -6.88 -14.43 41.51
N LEU A 379 -5.81 -14.17 42.26
CA LEU A 379 -5.12 -15.21 43.05
C LEU A 379 -5.97 -15.82 44.18
N ARG A 380 -7.16 -15.26 44.48
CA ARG A 380 -8.15 -15.85 45.39
C ARG A 380 -9.32 -16.51 44.65
N GLN A 381 -9.20 -16.71 43.35
CA GLN A 381 -10.21 -17.36 42.50
C GLN A 381 -9.79 -18.77 42.08
N ASP A 382 -8.83 -19.37 42.79
CA ASP A 382 -8.29 -20.70 42.49
C ASP A 382 -7.81 -20.88 41.03
N PRO A 383 -7.02 -19.92 40.47
CA PRO A 383 -6.56 -20.04 39.08
C PRO A 383 -5.43 -21.07 38.97
N ASP A 384 -5.40 -21.84 37.87
CA ASP A 384 -4.23 -22.62 37.48
C ASP A 384 -3.26 -21.77 36.64
N VAL A 385 -3.84 -20.93 35.76
CA VAL A 385 -3.10 -20.10 34.81
C VAL A 385 -3.57 -18.66 34.89
N VAL A 386 -2.63 -17.74 34.98
CA VAL A 386 -2.89 -16.30 35.03
C VAL A 386 -2.20 -15.61 33.87
N LEU A 387 -2.96 -14.84 33.08
CA LEU A 387 -2.39 -13.93 32.09
C LEU A 387 -2.45 -12.49 32.60
N ILE A 388 -1.29 -11.83 32.64
CA ILE A 388 -1.16 -10.41 32.93
C ILE A 388 -0.90 -9.69 31.62
N GLY A 389 -1.83 -8.83 31.20
CA GLY A 389 -1.77 -8.10 29.94
C GLY A 389 -0.42 -7.41 29.73
N GLU A 390 0.13 -6.79 30.77
CA GLU A 390 1.49 -6.25 30.80
C GLU A 390 1.97 -5.96 32.22
N ILE A 391 3.29 -5.96 32.42
CA ILE A 391 3.93 -5.53 33.67
C ILE A 391 4.53 -4.13 33.45
N ARG A 392 3.88 -3.10 34.01
CA ARG A 392 4.34 -1.70 33.91
C ARG A 392 5.14 -1.23 35.12
N ASP A 393 4.85 -1.80 36.29
CA ASP A 393 5.31 -1.30 37.58
C ASP A 393 5.83 -2.42 38.51
N ARG A 394 6.52 -1.99 39.58
CA ARG A 394 7.10 -2.86 40.60
C ARG A 394 6.05 -3.72 41.31
N GLU A 395 4.88 -3.16 41.59
CA GLU A 395 3.85 -3.81 42.39
C GLU A 395 3.28 -5.01 41.64
N THR A 396 2.91 -4.79 40.37
CA THR A 396 2.43 -5.84 39.46
C THR A 396 3.50 -6.90 39.23
N ALA A 397 4.75 -6.49 39.02
CA ALA A 397 5.89 -7.41 38.86
C ALA A 397 6.09 -8.30 40.10
N ALA A 398 6.05 -7.72 41.30
CA ALA A 398 6.21 -8.45 42.55
C ALA A 398 5.11 -9.50 42.74
N ILE A 399 3.85 -9.14 42.47
CA ILE A 399 2.73 -10.08 42.59
C ILE A 399 2.83 -11.20 41.54
N ALA A 400 3.21 -10.88 40.30
CA ALA A 400 3.41 -11.87 39.24
C ALA A 400 4.48 -12.92 39.62
N ILE A 401 5.60 -12.47 40.18
CA ILE A 401 6.69 -13.35 40.64
C ILE A 401 6.23 -14.20 41.82
N GLN A 402 5.52 -13.62 42.79
CA GLN A 402 4.97 -14.40 43.92
C GLN A 402 3.97 -15.45 43.45
N ALA A 403 3.05 -15.11 42.54
CA ALA A 403 2.12 -16.08 41.95
C ALA A 403 2.87 -17.25 41.28
N SER A 404 3.91 -16.92 40.51
CA SER A 404 4.75 -17.89 39.80
C SER A 404 5.48 -18.86 40.75
N LEU A 405 5.89 -18.39 41.94
CA LEU A 405 6.56 -19.20 42.96
C LEU A 405 5.60 -19.98 43.87
N THR A 406 4.29 -19.73 43.75
CA THR A 406 3.24 -20.32 44.62
C THR A 406 2.34 -21.27 43.85
N GLY A 407 2.82 -21.85 42.75
CA GLY A 407 2.11 -22.92 42.04
C GLY A 407 1.32 -22.50 40.81
N HIS A 408 1.38 -21.24 40.40
CA HIS A 408 0.62 -20.73 39.26
C HIS A 408 1.51 -20.64 38.01
N LEU A 409 0.95 -20.99 36.85
CA LEU A 409 1.57 -20.63 35.57
C LEU A 409 1.17 -19.19 35.21
N VAL A 410 2.14 -18.30 35.12
CA VAL A 410 1.91 -16.88 34.84
C VAL A 410 2.47 -16.52 33.47
N PHE A 411 1.61 -16.04 32.59
CA PHE A 411 2.00 -15.36 31.37
C PHE A 411 1.97 -13.86 31.59
N ALA A 412 2.98 -13.15 31.10
CA ALA A 412 2.96 -11.69 31.13
C ALA A 412 3.65 -11.07 29.91
N THR A 413 3.30 -9.82 29.60
CA THR A 413 4.03 -9.05 28.57
C THR A 413 4.91 -7.95 29.13
N LEU A 414 5.99 -7.69 28.38
CA LEU A 414 6.88 -6.55 28.54
C LEU A 414 7.13 -5.88 27.19
N HIS A 415 7.68 -4.67 27.23
CA HIS A 415 8.06 -3.90 26.05
C HIS A 415 9.58 -3.74 25.98
N THR A 416 10.29 -4.84 25.73
CA THR A 416 11.73 -4.84 25.43
C THR A 416 12.00 -5.25 23.99
N ASN A 417 13.22 -4.97 23.52
CA ASN A 417 13.56 -5.23 22.13
C ASN A 417 13.91 -6.70 21.87
N ASP A 418 14.58 -7.33 22.83
CA ASP A 418 15.04 -8.71 22.84
C ASP A 418 14.63 -9.42 24.14
N ALA A 419 14.89 -10.73 24.20
CA ALA A 419 14.49 -11.58 25.31
C ALA A 419 15.25 -11.25 26.61
N CYS A 420 16.57 -11.15 26.56
CA CYS A 420 17.40 -10.97 27.75
C CYS A 420 17.20 -9.59 28.42
N SER A 421 16.96 -8.54 27.64
CA SER A 421 16.60 -7.21 28.16
C SER A 421 15.34 -7.23 29.04
N SER A 422 14.42 -8.18 28.83
CA SER A 422 13.22 -8.30 29.67
C SER A 422 13.54 -8.75 31.11
N ILE A 423 14.59 -9.54 31.28
CA ILE A 423 15.09 -10.01 32.58
C ILE A 423 15.65 -8.80 33.34
N THR A 424 16.56 -8.05 32.71
CA THR A 424 17.12 -6.82 33.30
C THR A 424 16.02 -5.81 33.61
N ARG A 425 15.01 -5.66 32.75
CA ARG A 425 13.87 -4.77 33.01
C ARG A 425 13.10 -5.12 34.28
N LEU A 426 12.92 -6.40 34.61
CA LEU A 426 12.28 -6.81 35.86
C LEU A 426 13.17 -6.49 37.07
N VAL A 427 14.48 -6.68 36.95
CA VAL A 427 15.44 -6.28 37.99
C VAL A 427 15.40 -4.76 38.21
N ASP A 428 15.37 -3.96 37.14
CA ASP A 428 15.26 -2.50 37.20
C ASP A 428 13.95 -2.03 37.85
N LEU A 429 12.85 -2.76 37.62
CA LEU A 429 11.59 -2.52 38.31
C LEU A 429 11.68 -2.84 39.81
N GLY A 430 12.74 -3.49 40.28
CA GLY A 430 13.00 -3.82 41.68
C GLY A 430 12.60 -5.24 42.07
N VAL A 431 12.50 -6.16 41.11
CA VAL A 431 12.37 -7.59 41.39
C VAL A 431 13.73 -8.14 41.83
N ASP A 432 13.73 -8.89 42.94
CA ASP A 432 14.92 -9.59 43.43
C ASP A 432 15.41 -10.64 42.43
N SER A 433 16.71 -10.65 42.12
CA SER A 433 17.27 -11.51 41.07
C SER A 433 17.16 -12.99 41.39
N ALA A 434 17.27 -13.39 42.67
CA ALA A 434 17.12 -14.78 43.08
C ALA A 434 15.66 -15.25 42.93
N LYS A 435 14.68 -14.41 43.30
CA LYS A 435 13.27 -14.71 43.06
C LYS A 435 12.93 -14.78 41.57
N LEU A 436 13.51 -13.88 40.76
CA LEU A 436 13.33 -13.90 39.31
C LEU A 436 13.90 -15.18 38.69
N ALA A 437 15.12 -15.56 39.07
CA ALA A 437 15.77 -16.77 38.58
C ALA A 437 14.92 -18.01 38.90
N ALA A 438 14.42 -18.14 40.13
CA ALA A 438 13.58 -19.28 40.52
C ALA A 438 12.21 -19.30 39.83
N ALA A 439 11.62 -18.13 39.55
CA ALA A 439 10.30 -18.01 38.96
C ALA A 439 10.29 -18.18 37.43
N LEU A 440 11.30 -17.65 36.73
CA LEU A 440 11.33 -17.58 35.27
C LEU A 440 11.47 -18.96 34.63
N LYS A 441 10.64 -19.25 33.64
CA LYS A 441 10.67 -20.49 32.84
C LYS A 441 11.11 -20.25 31.40
N GLY A 442 10.83 -19.05 30.89
CA GLY A 442 11.41 -18.60 29.64
C GLY A 442 10.88 -17.26 29.19
N VAL A 443 11.52 -16.74 28.14
CA VAL A 443 11.18 -15.48 27.51
C VAL A 443 11.04 -15.71 26.01
N VAL A 444 9.95 -15.23 25.43
CA VAL A 444 9.68 -15.17 24.00
C VAL A 444 9.76 -13.72 23.56
N ALA A 445 10.85 -13.32 22.92
CA ALA A 445 10.88 -12.05 22.20
C ALA A 445 10.30 -12.23 20.80
N GLN A 446 9.51 -11.26 20.34
CA GLN A 446 8.79 -11.38 19.07
C GLN A 446 8.82 -10.09 18.24
N ARG A 447 8.88 -10.27 16.92
CA ARG A 447 8.57 -9.28 15.88
C ARG A 447 7.65 -9.90 14.83
N LEU A 448 6.98 -9.05 14.04
CA LEU A 448 6.22 -9.50 12.87
C LEU A 448 6.91 -9.05 11.60
N ILE A 449 7.15 -10.00 10.71
CA ILE A 449 7.60 -9.73 9.34
C ILE A 449 6.49 -10.08 8.37
N ARG A 450 6.45 -9.39 7.22
CA ARG A 450 5.48 -9.69 6.17
C ARG A 450 5.84 -10.96 5.41
N LYS A 451 4.83 -11.77 5.09
CA LYS A 451 4.99 -12.96 4.26
C LYS A 451 5.01 -12.57 2.79
N LEU A 452 5.94 -13.14 2.02
CA LEU A 452 5.92 -13.01 0.57
C LEU A 452 4.61 -13.55 -0.01
N CYS A 453 4.07 -12.84 -1.00
CA CYS A 453 2.88 -13.29 -1.73
C CYS A 453 3.22 -14.58 -2.50
N ILE A 454 2.48 -15.65 -2.24
CA ILE A 454 2.72 -16.95 -2.88
C ILE A 454 2.48 -16.90 -4.40
N ASP A 455 1.58 -16.04 -4.85
CA ASP A 455 1.14 -15.94 -6.24
C ASP A 455 2.16 -15.21 -7.14
N CYS A 456 3.00 -14.34 -6.57
CA CYS A 456 3.90 -13.48 -7.36
C CYS A 456 5.35 -13.43 -6.87
N ARG A 457 5.71 -14.12 -5.78
CA ARG A 457 7.12 -14.18 -5.36
C ARG A 457 7.95 -14.88 -6.44
N ILE A 458 9.16 -14.40 -6.65
CA ILE A 458 10.12 -15.01 -7.56
C ILE A 458 11.44 -15.22 -6.83
N VAL A 459 12.25 -16.13 -7.35
CA VAL A 459 13.63 -16.29 -6.93
C VAL A 459 14.45 -15.09 -7.45
N ALA A 460 15.23 -14.46 -6.57
CA ALA A 460 16.05 -13.31 -6.93
C ALA A 460 17.25 -13.73 -7.79
N ASN A 461 17.41 -13.12 -8.97
CA ASN A 461 18.52 -13.42 -9.88
C ASN A 461 19.88 -12.88 -9.40
N GLY A 462 19.92 -12.02 -8.37
CA GLY A 462 21.13 -11.37 -7.85
C GLY A 462 21.73 -11.98 -6.57
N GLY A 463 21.22 -13.13 -6.13
CA GLY A 463 21.61 -13.75 -4.86
C GLY A 463 21.17 -12.95 -3.63
N VAL A 464 21.73 -13.27 -2.47
CA VAL A 464 21.43 -12.59 -1.20
C VAL A 464 22.10 -11.20 -1.18
N ALA A 465 21.37 -10.18 -0.71
CA ALA A 465 21.91 -8.83 -0.49
C ALA A 465 23.20 -8.87 0.33
N THR A 466 24.17 -8.00 0.03
CA THR A 466 25.52 -8.02 0.64
C THR A 466 25.47 -8.03 2.17
N GLN A 467 24.57 -7.25 2.78
CA GLN A 467 24.38 -7.19 4.24
C GLN A 467 23.94 -8.52 4.88
N LEU A 468 23.40 -9.44 4.08
CA LEU A 468 22.87 -10.72 4.54
C LEU A 468 23.80 -11.89 4.19
N ARG A 469 24.85 -11.68 3.39
CA ARG A 469 25.77 -12.73 2.94
C ARG A 469 26.52 -13.41 4.08
N GLU A 470 26.90 -12.66 5.11
CA GLU A 470 27.58 -13.23 6.29
C GLU A 470 26.66 -14.11 7.14
N SER A 471 25.34 -13.85 7.07
CA SER A 471 24.33 -14.58 7.85
C SER A 471 23.71 -15.76 7.10
N VAL A 472 23.83 -15.80 5.77
CA VAL A 472 23.29 -16.88 4.93
C VAL A 472 24.46 -17.73 4.43
N ALA A 473 24.51 -18.99 4.88
CA ALA A 473 25.58 -19.90 4.49
C ALA A 473 25.44 -20.37 3.03
N GLY A 474 26.44 -20.09 2.20
CA GLY A 474 26.55 -20.56 0.82
C GLY A 474 25.71 -19.77 -0.21
N ASP A 475 25.72 -20.24 -1.45
CA ASP A 475 24.95 -19.64 -2.57
C ASP A 475 23.48 -20.04 -2.49
N VAL A 476 22.77 -19.47 -1.49
CA VAL A 476 21.33 -19.70 -1.31
C VAL A 476 20.53 -18.73 -2.17
N MET A 477 19.70 -19.30 -3.05
CA MET A 477 18.72 -18.54 -3.82
C MET A 477 17.58 -18.07 -2.90
N VAL A 478 17.42 -16.76 -2.74
CA VAL A 478 16.37 -16.16 -1.89
C VAL A 478 15.22 -15.62 -2.72
N ASN A 479 14.01 -15.70 -2.17
CA ASN A 479 12.82 -15.14 -2.81
C ASN A 479 12.74 -13.62 -2.59
N THR A 480 12.21 -12.90 -3.59
CA THR A 480 11.94 -11.47 -3.51
C THR A 480 10.48 -11.13 -3.82
N ALA A 481 10.08 -9.93 -3.40
CA ALA A 481 8.75 -9.39 -3.59
C ALA A 481 8.62 -8.74 -4.98
N VAL A 482 7.57 -9.11 -5.73
CA VAL A 482 7.28 -8.52 -7.05
C VAL A 482 6.05 -7.62 -7.00
N GLY A 483 4.90 -8.19 -6.59
CA GLY A 483 3.61 -7.50 -6.61
C GLY A 483 2.67 -8.07 -7.67
N CYS A 484 1.42 -8.26 -7.29
CA CYS A 484 0.31 -8.62 -8.18
C CYS A 484 -0.99 -8.05 -7.60
N GLU A 485 -2.09 -8.12 -8.35
CA GLU A 485 -3.39 -7.65 -7.89
C GLU A 485 -3.83 -8.32 -6.57
N GLY A 486 -3.57 -9.62 -6.41
CA GLY A 486 -3.91 -10.39 -5.21
C GLY A 486 -3.20 -9.94 -3.92
N CYS A 487 -2.07 -9.22 -4.04
CA CYS A 487 -1.36 -8.61 -2.91
C CYS A 487 -1.37 -7.07 -2.96
N ALA A 488 -2.27 -6.50 -3.76
CA ALA A 488 -2.37 -5.06 -4.02
C ALA A 488 -1.02 -4.45 -4.40
N MET A 489 -0.31 -5.12 -5.32
CA MET A 489 0.99 -4.72 -5.87
C MET A 489 2.13 -4.59 -4.85
N THR A 490 2.00 -5.14 -3.64
CA THR A 490 3.04 -4.98 -2.61
C THR A 490 4.05 -6.10 -2.55
N GLY A 491 3.73 -7.25 -3.14
CA GLY A 491 4.55 -8.45 -3.10
C GLY A 491 4.48 -9.21 -1.77
N TYR A 492 3.67 -8.74 -0.81
CA TYR A 492 3.48 -9.38 0.49
C TYR A 492 1.99 -9.58 0.80
N ARG A 493 1.68 -10.67 1.50
CA ARG A 493 0.31 -10.97 1.95
C ARG A 493 0.31 -11.67 3.29
N GLY A 494 -0.11 -10.95 4.33
CA GLY A 494 -0.09 -11.45 5.71
C GLY A 494 1.27 -11.31 6.38
N ARG A 495 1.35 -11.80 7.63
CA ARG A 495 2.52 -11.69 8.49
C ARG A 495 2.81 -13.00 9.20
N LEU A 496 4.06 -13.21 9.59
CA LEU A 496 4.52 -14.31 10.44
C LEU A 496 5.34 -13.77 11.61
N ALA A 497 5.45 -14.55 12.68
CA ALA A 497 6.25 -14.19 13.84
C ALA A 497 7.72 -14.59 13.63
N VAL A 498 8.63 -13.65 13.89
CA VAL A 498 10.04 -13.95 14.11
C VAL A 498 10.27 -13.92 15.61
N THR A 499 10.87 -14.98 16.14
CA THR A 499 10.98 -15.20 17.57
C THR A 499 12.41 -15.41 18.03
N GLU A 500 12.63 -15.10 19.30
CA GLU A 500 13.78 -15.55 20.07
C GLU A 500 13.20 -16.17 21.34
N ILE A 501 13.37 -17.49 21.48
CA ILE A 501 12.82 -18.26 22.60
C ILE A 501 13.94 -18.74 23.51
N VAL A 502 14.10 -18.04 24.63
CA VAL A 502 15.06 -18.36 25.68
C VAL A 502 14.34 -19.20 26.74
N LEU A 503 14.84 -20.41 26.98
CA LEU A 503 14.37 -21.28 28.05
C LEU A 503 15.25 -21.03 29.28
N ALA A 504 14.64 -20.99 30.46
CA ALA A 504 15.39 -20.91 31.71
C ALA A 504 15.95 -22.29 32.08
N ASP A 505 17.26 -22.34 32.28
CA ASP A 505 17.99 -23.48 32.82
C ASP A 505 18.94 -23.02 33.93
N ASN A 506 19.64 -23.97 34.56
CA ASN A 506 20.54 -23.69 35.68
C ASN A 506 21.67 -22.71 35.34
N ASP A 507 22.10 -22.62 34.07
CA ASP A 507 23.17 -21.70 33.67
C ASP A 507 22.61 -20.28 33.57
N LEU A 508 21.43 -20.13 32.97
CA LEU A 508 20.75 -18.86 32.90
C LEU A 508 20.31 -18.38 34.28
N GLU A 509 19.79 -19.26 35.13
CA GLU A 509 19.43 -18.95 36.53
C GLU A 509 20.63 -18.40 37.31
N ARG A 510 21.79 -19.04 37.21
CA ARG A 510 23.03 -18.56 37.85
C ARG A 510 23.45 -17.19 37.34
N ALA A 511 23.34 -16.96 36.03
CA ALA A 511 23.66 -15.68 35.42
C ALA A 511 22.69 -14.56 35.88
N ILE A 512 21.40 -14.87 36.04
CA ILE A 512 20.40 -13.95 36.58
C ILE A 512 20.72 -13.58 38.03
N VAL A 513 20.98 -14.59 38.88
CA VAL A 513 21.34 -14.37 40.30
C VAL A 513 22.57 -13.46 40.42
N ALA A 514 23.56 -13.66 39.55
CA ALA A 514 24.78 -12.86 39.49
C ALA A 514 24.58 -11.44 38.92
N ASN A 515 23.36 -11.06 38.50
CA ASN A 515 23.05 -9.81 37.80
C ASN A 515 23.97 -9.59 36.59
N ALA A 516 24.17 -10.65 35.79
CA ALA A 516 24.97 -10.57 34.57
C ALA A 516 24.41 -9.54 33.58
N SER A 517 25.29 -8.98 32.74
CA SER A 517 24.87 -8.06 31.68
C SER A 517 23.98 -8.75 30.64
N VAL A 518 23.23 -7.96 29.88
CA VAL A 518 22.37 -8.46 28.78
C VAL A 518 23.17 -9.30 27.77
N ASP A 519 24.39 -8.88 27.45
CA ASP A 519 25.28 -9.62 26.54
C ASP A 519 25.68 -10.98 27.11
N ALA A 520 26.03 -11.03 28.40
CA ALA A 520 26.39 -12.28 29.06
C ALA A 520 25.19 -13.24 29.14
N LEU A 521 24.00 -12.73 29.47
CA LEU A 521 22.75 -13.52 29.44
C LEU A 521 22.46 -14.06 28.03
N SER A 522 22.64 -13.23 27.01
CA SER A 522 22.44 -13.62 25.61
C SER A 522 23.43 -14.68 25.16
N GLN A 523 24.69 -14.60 25.59
CA GLN A 523 25.70 -15.63 25.31
C GLN A 523 25.40 -16.96 26.01
N VAL A 524 24.85 -16.94 27.23
CA VAL A 524 24.37 -18.16 27.91
C VAL A 524 23.20 -18.76 27.13
N ALA A 525 22.19 -17.96 26.80
CA ALA A 525 21.02 -18.41 26.05
C ALA A 525 21.40 -19.05 24.70
N ARG A 526 22.30 -18.41 23.94
CA ARG A 526 22.81 -18.92 22.65
C ARG A 526 23.55 -20.25 22.80
N ARG A 527 24.39 -20.39 23.84
CA ARG A 527 25.07 -21.66 24.15
C ARG A 527 24.07 -22.78 24.43
N ASN A 528 22.91 -22.44 24.99
CA ASN A 528 21.81 -23.37 25.28
C ASN A 528 20.82 -23.50 24.10
N GLY A 529 21.27 -23.12 22.90
CA GLY A 529 20.59 -23.33 21.63
C GLY A 529 19.43 -22.37 21.36
N SER A 530 19.31 -21.24 22.06
CA SER A 530 18.40 -20.18 21.63
C SER A 530 18.95 -19.50 20.38
N ARG A 531 18.05 -19.12 19.47
CA ARG A 531 18.37 -18.29 18.31
C ARG A 531 18.03 -16.85 18.58
N SER A 532 18.83 -15.94 18.03
CA SER A 532 18.46 -14.52 18.06
C SER A 532 17.27 -14.26 17.13
N LEU A 533 16.59 -13.12 17.32
CA LEU A 533 15.56 -12.67 16.39
C LEU A 533 16.11 -12.60 14.95
N TRP A 534 17.36 -12.18 14.80
CA TRP A 534 18.03 -12.13 13.50
C TRP A 534 18.13 -13.51 12.85
N ASP A 535 18.63 -14.51 13.59
CA ASP A 535 18.81 -15.87 13.08
C ASP A 535 17.48 -16.54 12.73
N SER A 536 16.42 -16.31 13.52
CA SER A 536 15.07 -16.76 13.18
C SER A 536 14.57 -16.09 11.89
N GLY A 537 14.79 -14.78 11.74
CA GLY A 537 14.45 -14.05 10.52
C GLY A 537 15.21 -14.54 9.28
N VAL A 538 16.50 -14.86 9.43
CA VAL A 538 17.32 -15.48 8.38
C VAL A 538 16.80 -16.87 8.01
N ALA A 539 16.37 -17.69 8.99
CA ALA A 539 15.76 -18.97 8.71
C ALA A 539 14.48 -18.82 7.84
N HIS A 540 13.66 -17.82 8.13
CA HIS A 540 12.48 -17.49 7.31
C HIS A 540 12.82 -17.00 5.90
N LEU A 541 13.91 -16.25 5.75
CA LEU A 541 14.44 -15.80 4.46
C LEU A 541 14.88 -17.00 3.61
N VAL A 542 15.70 -17.90 4.19
CA VAL A 542 16.19 -19.11 3.51
C VAL A 542 15.04 -20.03 3.11
N CYS A 543 13.99 -20.13 3.94
CA CYS A 543 12.78 -20.88 3.60
C CYS A 543 11.90 -20.20 2.54
N GLY A 544 12.27 -19.01 2.05
CA GLY A 544 11.52 -18.27 1.02
C GLY A 544 10.16 -17.76 1.49
N THR A 545 9.97 -17.61 2.81
CA THR A 545 8.71 -17.15 3.42
C THR A 545 8.64 -15.63 3.55
N THR A 546 9.80 -14.97 3.62
CA THR A 546 9.98 -13.51 3.62
C THR A 546 11.08 -13.11 2.63
N SER A 547 11.30 -11.82 2.43
CA SER A 547 12.40 -11.25 1.65
C SER A 547 13.51 -10.68 2.55
N GLY A 548 14.68 -10.43 1.95
CA GLY A 548 15.79 -9.75 2.62
C GLY A 548 15.45 -8.31 3.00
N ASP A 549 14.76 -7.59 2.11
CA ASP A 549 14.33 -6.21 2.35
C ASP A 549 13.44 -6.12 3.60
N GLU A 550 12.52 -7.06 3.75
CA GLU A 550 11.60 -7.09 4.89
C GLU A 550 12.32 -7.45 6.19
N LEU A 551 13.30 -8.36 6.13
CA LEU A 551 14.14 -8.73 7.26
C LEU A 551 14.92 -7.51 7.77
N LEU A 552 15.62 -6.82 6.87
CA LEU A 552 16.41 -5.62 7.18
C LEU A 552 15.54 -4.48 7.73
N ARG A 553 14.32 -4.32 7.20
CA ARG A 553 13.36 -3.30 7.67
C ARG A 553 12.89 -3.51 9.12
N VAL A 554 12.77 -4.76 9.56
CA VAL A 554 12.18 -5.08 10.88
C VAL A 554 13.23 -5.27 11.97
N LEU A 555 14.40 -5.79 11.61
CA LEU A 555 15.43 -6.22 12.55
C LEU A 555 16.75 -5.44 12.45
N GLU A 556 16.76 -4.24 11.84
CA GLU A 556 17.91 -3.32 11.68
C GLU A 556 19.19 -3.81 12.35
N GLN A 557 20.21 -4.19 11.56
CA GLN A 557 21.47 -4.71 12.09
C GLN A 557 22.00 -3.81 13.21
N GLN A 558 21.98 -4.30 14.45
CA GLN A 558 22.92 -3.79 15.43
C GLN A 558 24.30 -4.29 14.99
N PRO A 559 25.28 -3.41 14.75
CA PRO A 559 26.61 -3.83 14.40
C PRO A 559 27.11 -4.77 15.50
N GLN A 560 27.40 -6.02 15.17
CA GLN A 560 28.15 -6.87 16.09
C GLN A 560 29.53 -6.25 16.22
N SER A 561 29.88 -5.80 17.42
CA SER A 561 31.25 -5.43 17.74
C SER A 561 32.12 -6.65 17.52
N VAL A 562 32.93 -6.62 16.45
CA VAL A 562 33.96 -7.62 16.21
C VAL A 562 34.92 -7.54 17.41
N HIS A 563 34.97 -8.60 18.19
CA HIS A 563 36.00 -8.76 19.21
C HIS A 563 37.35 -8.91 18.50
N GLU A 564 38.18 -7.87 18.55
CA GLU A 564 39.61 -7.97 18.32
C GLU A 564 40.21 -8.87 19.40
N SER A 565 40.38 -10.15 19.10
CA SER A 565 41.31 -10.99 19.84
C SER A 565 42.72 -10.69 19.34
N ALA A 566 43.46 -9.95 20.15
CA ALA A 566 44.90 -9.76 20.00
C ALA A 566 45.64 -11.11 20.12
N SER A 567 46.46 -11.43 19.12
CA SER A 567 47.70 -12.18 19.33
C SER A 567 48.75 -11.74 18.31
N SER A 568 49.85 -11.22 18.83
CA SER A 568 51.05 -10.75 18.16
C SER A 568 51.85 -11.87 17.48
N SER A 569 52.45 -11.56 16.32
CA SER A 569 53.92 -11.46 16.08
C SER A 569 54.41 -12.09 14.76
N THR A 570 55.24 -11.29 14.07
CA THR A 570 56.35 -11.62 13.13
C THR A 570 56.06 -12.17 11.72
N ASN A 571 56.16 -11.24 10.75
CA ASN A 571 57.06 -11.19 9.59
C ASN A 571 57.63 -12.48 8.94
N GLU A 572 57.71 -12.41 7.60
CA GLU A 572 58.51 -13.19 6.63
C GLU A 572 57.92 -14.51 6.10
N LEU A 573 57.57 -14.55 4.80
CA LEU A 573 58.36 -15.20 3.74
C LEU A 573 57.58 -15.24 2.42
N TRP A 574 58.21 -14.65 1.40
CA TRP A 574 57.94 -14.91 -0.01
C TRP A 574 58.51 -16.29 -0.40
N ASP A 575 57.94 -16.84 -1.48
CA ASP A 575 58.38 -18.00 -2.27
C ASP A 575 58.16 -19.40 -1.67
N PHE A 576 57.30 -20.19 -2.34
CA PHE A 576 57.64 -21.52 -2.88
C PHE A 576 56.53 -22.05 -3.81
N PHE A 577 56.75 -21.85 -5.10
CA PHE A 577 56.52 -22.71 -6.29
C PHE A 577 55.37 -23.73 -6.42
N GLU A 578 54.90 -23.77 -7.69
CA GLU A 578 54.51 -24.93 -8.52
C GLU A 578 53.02 -25.23 -8.76
N THR A 579 52.57 -24.79 -9.95
CA THR A 579 51.47 -25.40 -10.72
C THR A 579 51.90 -26.76 -11.28
N PRO A 580 50.96 -27.71 -11.40
CA PRO A 580 50.74 -28.28 -12.72
C PRO A 580 49.26 -28.29 -13.15
N ALA A 581 49.12 -28.20 -14.47
CA ALA A 581 47.91 -28.05 -15.26
C ALA A 581 46.90 -29.19 -15.10
N THR A 582 45.60 -28.85 -15.14
CA THR A 582 44.66 -29.24 -16.22
C THR A 582 43.28 -28.64 -15.94
N THR A 583 42.94 -27.56 -16.65
CA THR A 583 41.59 -26.97 -16.66
C THR A 583 41.03 -27.13 -18.08
N PRO A 584 39.84 -27.73 -18.28
CA PRO A 584 39.11 -27.54 -19.52
C PRO A 584 38.40 -26.18 -19.50
N ALA A 585 38.75 -25.35 -20.47
CA ALA A 585 38.06 -24.18 -21.02
C ALA A 585 37.09 -23.40 -20.11
N ALA A 586 37.59 -22.32 -19.50
CA ALA A 586 36.78 -21.20 -19.07
C ALA A 586 36.42 -20.32 -20.30
N TYR A 587 35.15 -19.92 -20.39
CA TYR A 587 34.63 -18.95 -21.34
C TYR A 587 35.31 -17.59 -21.13
N ASP A 588 36.04 -17.12 -22.14
CA ASP A 588 36.75 -15.84 -22.14
C ASP A 588 35.78 -14.72 -22.53
N SER A 589 35.33 -13.95 -21.55
CA SER A 589 34.47 -12.77 -21.76
C SER A 589 35.25 -11.51 -22.16
N ARG A 590 36.47 -11.64 -22.70
CA ARG A 590 37.26 -10.50 -23.18
C ARG A 590 37.63 -10.66 -24.66
N ARG A 591 36.69 -10.33 -25.54
CA ARG A 591 37.05 -9.78 -26.85
C ARG A 591 36.38 -8.43 -27.06
N ASP A 592 37.25 -7.43 -27.12
CA ASP A 592 37.14 -6.15 -27.82
C ASP A 592 36.05 -5.17 -27.38
N ALA A 593 36.26 -4.56 -26.21
CA ALA A 593 35.91 -3.16 -26.03
C ALA A 593 37.14 -2.32 -26.37
N ALA A 594 37.11 -1.65 -27.52
CA ALA A 594 38.07 -0.63 -27.88
C ALA A 594 38.17 0.44 -26.76
N SER A 595 39.41 0.88 -26.56
CA SER A 595 39.91 1.72 -25.48
C SER A 595 39.18 3.05 -25.31
N GLU A 596 38.57 3.27 -24.14
CA GLU A 596 38.57 4.58 -23.49
C GLU A 596 38.93 4.40 -22.00
N SER A 597 39.85 5.24 -21.55
CA SER A 597 40.62 5.16 -20.31
C SER A 597 39.78 5.28 -19.04
N ARG A 598 39.98 4.35 -18.10
CA ARG A 598 39.44 4.36 -16.73
C ARG A 598 40.31 5.23 -15.80
N ASP A 599 40.26 6.55 -15.95
CA ASP A 599 40.84 7.48 -14.97
C ASP A 599 40.07 8.81 -15.00
N ASP A 600 38.85 8.80 -14.44
CA ASP A 600 38.25 9.89 -13.66
C ASP A 600 36.79 9.52 -13.34
N MET A 601 36.52 9.06 -12.11
CA MET A 601 35.15 8.97 -11.62
C MET A 601 35.10 9.39 -10.15
N THR A 602 34.75 10.66 -9.95
CA THR A 602 34.28 11.20 -8.66
C THR A 602 32.85 10.70 -8.38
N PRO A 603 32.43 10.63 -7.10
CA PRO A 603 31.14 10.07 -6.71
C PRO A 603 30.02 11.09 -6.89
N ASP A 604 29.62 11.34 -8.13
CA ASP A 604 28.34 11.96 -8.46
C ASP A 604 27.97 11.61 -9.92
N ALA A 605 27.11 10.61 -10.12
CA ALA A 605 26.60 10.31 -11.46
C ALA A 605 25.16 9.80 -11.38
N ALA A 606 24.23 10.75 -11.50
CA ALA A 606 22.89 10.50 -12.00
C ALA A 606 22.94 9.72 -13.33
N VAL A 607 21.83 9.09 -13.74
CA VAL A 607 21.70 8.39 -15.03
C VAL A 607 22.26 9.28 -16.16
N THR A 608 23.46 8.98 -16.65
CA THR A 608 24.20 9.87 -17.55
C THR A 608 23.83 9.66 -19.02
N ARG A 609 23.13 8.57 -19.38
CA ARG A 609 22.76 8.29 -20.77
C ARG A 609 21.62 7.27 -20.93
N VAL A 610 20.75 7.53 -21.91
CA VAL A 610 19.77 6.57 -22.45
C VAL A 610 20.25 6.15 -23.84
N VAL A 611 20.42 4.84 -24.08
CA VAL A 611 20.94 4.31 -25.35
C VAL A 611 20.13 3.10 -25.83
N PRO A 612 19.79 3.00 -27.12
CA PRO A 612 19.33 1.73 -27.70
C PRO A 612 20.51 0.77 -27.76
N GLY A 613 20.34 -0.43 -27.20
CA GLY A 613 21.44 -1.41 -27.13
C GLY A 613 21.03 -2.83 -27.46
N VAL A 614 19.73 -3.14 -27.48
CA VAL A 614 19.22 -4.47 -27.85
C VAL A 614 17.93 -4.39 -28.65
N VAL A 615 17.64 -5.44 -29.40
CA VAL A 615 16.38 -5.70 -30.07
C VAL A 615 15.75 -7.00 -29.59
N ASP A 616 14.43 -7.00 -29.45
CA ASP A 616 13.63 -8.21 -29.22
C ASP A 616 12.70 -8.37 -30.44
N VAL A 617 12.82 -9.48 -31.17
CA VAL A 617 12.12 -9.70 -32.44
C VAL A 617 11.20 -10.91 -32.36
N TYR A 618 9.89 -10.65 -32.43
CA TYR A 618 8.84 -11.67 -32.47
C TYR A 618 8.65 -12.12 -33.91
N VAL A 619 9.15 -13.30 -34.24
CA VAL A 619 8.99 -13.84 -35.58
C VAL A 619 7.60 -14.47 -35.71
N ILE A 620 6.81 -13.95 -36.63
CA ILE A 620 5.40 -14.27 -36.85
C ILE A 620 5.25 -14.97 -38.19
N ARG A 621 4.66 -16.17 -38.15
CA ARG A 621 4.23 -16.90 -39.34
C ARG A 621 2.71 -16.78 -39.50
N PRO A 622 2.21 -16.10 -40.55
CA PRO A 622 0.77 -16.03 -40.82
C PRO A 622 0.25 -17.38 -41.34
N LEU A 623 -0.91 -17.83 -40.85
CA LEU A 623 -1.60 -19.05 -41.29
C LEU A 623 -3.09 -18.74 -41.56
N PRO A 624 -3.82 -19.60 -42.32
CA PRO A 624 -5.25 -19.40 -42.60
C PRO A 624 -6.18 -19.32 -41.38
N GLY A 625 -5.70 -19.70 -40.19
CA GLY A 625 -6.46 -19.69 -38.92
C GLY A 625 -5.91 -18.73 -37.84
N GLY A 626 -5.15 -17.71 -38.25
CA GLY A 626 -4.42 -16.81 -37.36
C GLY A 626 -2.92 -16.97 -37.55
N TRP A 627 -2.10 -16.44 -36.65
CA TRP A 627 -0.65 -16.52 -36.77
C TRP A 627 -0.02 -17.40 -35.69
N ARG A 628 1.23 -17.82 -35.94
CA ARG A 628 2.08 -18.54 -34.99
C ARG A 628 3.31 -17.70 -34.69
N VAL A 629 3.79 -17.80 -33.46
CA VAL A 629 4.99 -17.12 -33.00
C VAL A 629 6.11 -18.16 -32.90
N LEU A 630 7.27 -17.82 -33.42
CA LEU A 630 8.46 -18.63 -33.22
C LEU A 630 8.97 -18.41 -31.80
N ALA A 631 9.11 -19.50 -31.04
CA ALA A 631 9.84 -19.52 -29.80
C ALA A 631 11.12 -20.33 -29.99
N VAL A 632 12.25 -19.78 -29.58
CA VAL A 632 13.56 -20.45 -29.63
C VAL A 632 14.01 -20.78 -28.22
N GLN A 633 14.74 -21.88 -28.07
CA GLN A 633 15.28 -22.33 -26.79
C GLN A 633 16.80 -22.19 -26.79
N ARG A 634 17.30 -21.49 -25.77
CA ARG A 634 18.74 -21.28 -25.59
C ARG A 634 19.52 -22.58 -25.35
N ALA A 635 20.66 -22.72 -26.00
CA ALA A 635 21.58 -23.85 -25.86
C ALA A 635 22.22 -23.90 -24.45
N HIS A 636 22.70 -25.09 -24.07
CA HIS A 636 23.14 -25.38 -22.69
C HIS A 636 24.37 -24.59 -22.20
N ASP A 637 25.19 -24.09 -23.11
CA ASP A 637 26.43 -23.35 -22.88
C ASP A 637 26.27 -21.82 -23.02
N THR A 638 25.03 -21.34 -23.18
CA THR A 638 24.73 -19.92 -23.35
C THR A 638 24.20 -19.28 -22.06
N ARG A 639 23.93 -17.97 -22.09
CA ARG A 639 23.21 -17.30 -20.98
C ARG A 639 21.83 -17.95 -20.80
N CYS A 640 21.37 -18.10 -19.56
CA CYS A 640 20.06 -18.70 -19.25
C CYS A 640 19.75 -20.02 -20.02
N PRO A 641 20.57 -21.07 -19.86
CA PRO A 641 20.40 -22.36 -20.55
C PRO A 641 18.97 -22.91 -20.50
N GLY A 642 18.45 -23.33 -21.64
CA GLY A 642 17.12 -23.96 -21.73
C GLY A 642 15.94 -22.99 -21.60
N ALA A 643 16.16 -21.70 -21.42
CA ALA A 643 15.11 -20.69 -21.46
C ALA A 643 14.48 -20.60 -22.86
N TRP A 644 13.17 -20.41 -22.91
CA TRP A 644 12.42 -20.15 -24.14
C TRP A 644 12.18 -18.66 -24.27
N GLU A 645 12.60 -18.10 -25.38
CA GLU A 645 12.63 -16.66 -25.63
C GLU A 645 12.25 -16.34 -27.09
N THR A 646 12.07 -15.06 -27.33
CA THR A 646 12.00 -14.50 -28.69
C THR A 646 13.41 -14.35 -29.27
N VAL A 647 13.54 -14.09 -30.56
CA VAL A 647 14.86 -13.77 -31.15
C VAL A 647 15.37 -12.46 -30.53
N HIS A 648 16.55 -12.49 -29.93
CA HIS A 648 17.12 -11.35 -29.22
C HIS A 648 18.52 -11.05 -29.72
N GLY A 649 18.79 -9.76 -29.93
CA GLY A 649 20.06 -9.29 -30.47
C GLY A 649 20.61 -8.04 -29.82
N ARG A 650 21.92 -7.83 -29.97
CA ARG A 650 22.57 -6.56 -29.60
C ARG A 650 22.72 -5.69 -30.84
N LEU A 651 22.64 -4.37 -30.65
CA LEU A 651 22.98 -3.44 -31.72
C LEU A 651 24.50 -3.35 -31.86
N GLU A 652 25.00 -3.49 -33.08
CA GLU A 652 26.39 -3.21 -33.41
C GLU A 652 26.67 -1.70 -33.55
N ALA A 653 27.94 -1.30 -33.51
CA ALA A 653 28.32 0.11 -33.56
C ALA A 653 27.92 0.74 -34.90
N GLY A 654 26.98 1.70 -34.85
CA GLY A 654 26.48 2.41 -36.04
C GLY A 654 25.31 1.71 -36.74
N GLU A 655 24.88 0.55 -36.25
CA GLU A 655 23.74 -0.21 -36.77
C GLU A 655 22.41 0.38 -36.29
N ARG A 656 21.43 0.47 -37.19
CA ARG A 656 20.07 0.88 -36.81
C ARG A 656 19.28 -0.29 -36.21
N PRO A 657 18.36 -0.05 -35.27
CA PRO A 657 17.59 -1.11 -34.63
C PRO A 657 16.85 -2.03 -35.60
N GLU A 658 16.29 -1.47 -36.68
CA GLU A 658 15.61 -2.25 -37.71
C GLU A 658 16.56 -3.14 -38.54
N GLU A 659 17.81 -2.72 -38.72
CA GLU A 659 18.86 -3.50 -39.38
C GLU A 659 19.30 -4.66 -38.50
N ALA A 660 19.52 -4.37 -37.20
CA ALA A 660 19.83 -5.38 -36.19
C ALA A 660 18.72 -6.44 -36.11
N ALA A 661 17.45 -6.03 -36.09
CA ALA A 661 16.32 -6.96 -36.02
C ALA A 661 16.27 -7.93 -37.21
N VAL A 662 16.55 -7.45 -38.44
CA VAL A 662 16.59 -8.32 -39.63
C VAL A 662 17.81 -9.24 -39.61
N ARG A 663 18.98 -8.72 -39.21
CA ARG A 663 20.21 -9.51 -39.08
C ARG A 663 20.02 -10.67 -38.11
N GLU A 664 19.52 -10.39 -36.91
CA GLU A 664 19.36 -11.37 -35.83
C GLU A 664 18.37 -12.49 -36.22
N VAL A 665 17.26 -12.17 -36.90
CA VAL A 665 16.34 -13.21 -37.40
C VAL A 665 17.00 -14.09 -38.47
N ARG A 666 17.87 -13.52 -39.30
CA ARG A 666 18.61 -14.30 -40.30
C ARG A 666 19.70 -15.16 -39.67
N GLU A 667 20.46 -14.61 -38.73
CA GLU A 667 21.58 -15.30 -38.06
C GLU A 667 21.08 -16.40 -37.13
N GLU A 668 20.05 -16.13 -36.33
CA GLU A 668 19.58 -17.05 -35.30
C GLU A 668 18.54 -18.06 -35.79
N CYS A 669 17.83 -17.75 -36.88
CA CYS A 669 16.73 -18.58 -37.38
C CYS A 669 16.82 -18.93 -38.87
N GLY A 670 17.75 -18.34 -39.62
CA GLY A 670 17.88 -18.58 -41.06
C GLY A 670 16.69 -18.09 -41.88
N LEU A 671 15.89 -17.16 -41.34
CA LEU A 671 14.66 -16.69 -41.97
C LEU A 671 14.83 -15.30 -42.59
N ASP A 672 14.21 -15.09 -43.76
CA ASP A 672 14.12 -13.77 -44.39
C ASP A 672 12.86 -13.04 -43.91
N VAL A 673 13.06 -11.84 -43.35
CA VAL A 673 11.97 -10.98 -42.89
C VAL A 673 11.31 -10.28 -44.08
N LEU A 674 10.02 -10.53 -44.29
CA LEU A 674 9.22 -9.86 -45.32
C LEU A 674 8.67 -8.50 -44.86
N ARG A 675 8.22 -8.44 -43.61
CA ARG A 675 7.65 -7.23 -43.02
C ARG A 675 8.10 -7.11 -41.57
N LEU A 676 8.53 -5.93 -41.17
CA LEU A 676 9.02 -5.65 -39.83
C LEU A 676 8.23 -4.46 -39.26
N TYR A 677 7.64 -4.63 -38.08
CA TYR A 677 6.88 -3.60 -37.40
C TYR A 677 7.53 -3.27 -36.06
N ASN A 678 7.80 -2.00 -35.78
CA ASN A 678 8.17 -1.57 -34.44
C ASN A 678 6.91 -1.54 -33.56
N VAL A 679 6.96 -2.23 -32.43
CA VAL A 679 5.82 -2.44 -31.54
C VAL A 679 5.91 -1.50 -30.35
N THR A 680 7.04 -1.52 -29.65
CA THR A 680 7.23 -0.79 -28.40
C THR A 680 8.71 -0.65 -28.09
N VAL A 681 9.04 0.22 -27.14
CA VAL A 681 10.41 0.40 -26.64
C VAL A 681 10.38 0.20 -25.14
N GLN A 682 11.18 -0.75 -24.65
CA GLN A 682 11.18 -1.15 -23.25
C GLN A 682 12.49 -0.72 -22.58
N PRO A 683 12.46 0.26 -21.65
CA PRO A 683 13.65 0.68 -20.93
C PRO A 683 14.00 -0.32 -19.83
N PHE A 684 15.30 -0.57 -19.64
CA PHE A 684 15.83 -1.28 -18.48
C PHE A 684 17.15 -0.65 -18.03
N TYR A 685 17.39 -0.62 -16.72
CA TYR A 685 18.59 -0.02 -16.16
C TYR A 685 19.71 -1.06 -16.02
N LEU A 686 20.84 -0.82 -16.68
CA LEU A 686 22.02 -1.67 -16.58
C LEU A 686 23.02 -1.05 -15.60
N HIS A 687 22.89 -1.43 -14.34
CA HIS A 687 23.67 -0.86 -13.22
C HIS A 687 25.20 -0.92 -13.43
N ILE A 688 25.72 -1.96 -14.10
CA ILE A 688 27.15 -2.13 -14.38
C ILE A 688 27.69 -0.99 -15.25
N LEU A 689 26.87 -0.47 -16.17
CA LEU A 689 27.23 0.63 -17.06
C LEU A 689 26.67 1.97 -16.59
N GLY A 690 25.84 1.99 -15.55
CA GLY A 690 25.13 3.20 -15.11
C GLY A 690 24.16 3.78 -16.15
N THR A 691 23.74 3.00 -17.16
CA THR A 691 22.92 3.48 -18.29
C THR A 691 21.51 2.88 -18.29
N VAL A 692 20.55 3.64 -18.80
CA VAL A 692 19.24 3.08 -19.20
C VAL A 692 19.36 2.59 -20.63
N GLN A 693 19.28 1.28 -20.80
CA GLN A 693 19.27 0.61 -22.10
C GLN A 693 17.83 0.53 -22.61
N LEU A 694 17.63 0.80 -23.89
CA LEU A 694 16.37 0.62 -24.57
C LEU A 694 16.41 -0.69 -25.36
N ALA A 695 15.48 -1.60 -25.05
CA ALA A 695 15.16 -2.74 -25.89
C ALA A 695 14.08 -2.32 -26.89
N ILE A 696 14.40 -2.36 -28.18
CA ILE A 696 13.44 -2.00 -29.23
C ILE A 696 12.77 -3.29 -29.71
N VAL A 697 11.44 -3.33 -29.57
CA VAL A 697 10.66 -4.53 -29.83
C VAL A 697 10.07 -4.49 -31.23
N PHE A 698 10.33 -5.54 -32.01
CA PHE A 698 9.82 -5.69 -33.36
C PHE A 698 8.95 -6.94 -33.52
N ALA A 699 7.97 -6.87 -34.42
CA ALA A 699 7.24 -8.02 -34.95
C ALA A 699 7.67 -8.25 -36.40
N ALA A 700 8.26 -9.40 -36.69
CA ALA A 700 8.83 -9.76 -38.00
C ALA A 700 7.99 -10.86 -38.67
N PHE A 701 7.39 -10.57 -39.82
CA PHE A 701 6.63 -11.55 -40.60
C PHE A 701 7.51 -12.24 -41.63
N VAL A 702 7.36 -13.56 -41.75
CA VAL A 702 8.11 -14.44 -42.67
C VAL A 702 7.17 -15.19 -43.60
N ASP A 703 7.66 -15.62 -44.78
CA ASP A 703 6.87 -16.34 -45.79
C ASP A 703 6.72 -17.83 -45.51
N GLU A 704 5.82 -18.52 -46.22
CA GLU A 704 5.76 -19.99 -46.22
C GLU A 704 6.54 -20.62 -47.40
N PRO A 705 7.31 -21.71 -47.17
CA PRO A 705 7.53 -22.39 -45.89
C PRO A 705 8.71 -21.79 -45.08
N ALA A 706 8.42 -21.19 -43.92
CA ALA A 706 9.41 -20.69 -42.95
C ALA A 706 10.14 -21.83 -42.22
N THR A 707 11.08 -22.47 -42.93
CA THR A 707 11.94 -23.52 -42.36
C THR A 707 13.04 -22.88 -41.52
N VAL A 708 13.07 -23.17 -40.23
CA VAL A 708 14.00 -22.55 -39.28
C VAL A 708 15.32 -23.34 -39.26
N ALA A 709 16.42 -22.62 -39.45
CA ALA A 709 17.78 -23.11 -39.21
C ALA A 709 18.35 -22.34 -38.02
N LEU A 710 18.51 -23.01 -36.88
CA LEU A 710 18.95 -22.36 -35.64
C LEU A 710 20.44 -22.00 -35.69
N GLY A 711 20.76 -20.80 -35.22
CA GLY A 711 22.13 -20.37 -34.92
C GLY A 711 22.73 -21.13 -33.73
N GLU A 712 24.03 -20.94 -33.48
CA GLU A 712 24.76 -21.66 -32.43
C GLU A 712 24.24 -21.37 -31.01
N GLU A 713 23.52 -20.25 -30.81
CA GLU A 713 22.96 -19.89 -29.51
C GLU A 713 21.71 -20.70 -29.10
N HIS A 714 21.10 -21.42 -30.05
CA HIS A 714 19.80 -22.04 -29.87
C HIS A 714 19.82 -23.54 -30.19
N GLN A 715 19.16 -24.34 -29.35
CA GLN A 715 19.15 -25.79 -29.48
C GLN A 715 17.82 -26.38 -29.96
N ARG A 716 16.71 -25.64 -29.78
CA ARG A 716 15.36 -26.07 -30.19
C ARG A 716 14.51 -24.88 -30.58
N TYR A 717 13.51 -25.11 -31.44
CA TYR A 717 12.50 -24.11 -31.78
C TYR A 717 11.10 -24.74 -31.85
N GLU A 718 10.08 -23.92 -31.59
CA GLU A 718 8.67 -24.30 -31.68
C GLU A 718 7.86 -23.16 -32.33
N TRP A 719 6.99 -23.50 -33.27
CA TRP A 719 5.98 -22.58 -33.78
C TRP A 719 4.71 -22.69 -32.94
N LEU A 720 4.47 -21.72 -32.07
CA LEU A 720 3.45 -21.77 -31.04
C LEU A 720 2.25 -20.88 -31.37
N ALA A 721 1.06 -21.28 -30.92
CA ALA A 721 -0.05 -20.35 -30.84
C ALA A 721 0.29 -19.26 -29.83
N VAL A 722 -0.36 -18.09 -29.94
CA VAL A 722 -0.10 -16.94 -29.06
C VAL A 722 -0.21 -17.33 -27.58
N ASP A 723 -1.28 -18.02 -27.18
CA ASP A 723 -1.50 -18.40 -25.78
C ASP A 723 -0.43 -19.39 -25.29
N ASP A 724 0.01 -20.30 -26.16
CA ASP A 724 1.09 -21.25 -25.84
C ASP A 724 2.43 -20.52 -25.71
N ALA A 725 2.72 -19.57 -26.60
CA ALA A 725 3.92 -18.72 -26.54
C ALA A 725 3.93 -17.87 -25.27
N LEU A 726 2.78 -17.31 -24.86
CA LEU A 726 2.62 -16.59 -23.59
C LEU A 726 2.88 -17.50 -22.37
N GLY A 727 2.57 -18.79 -22.46
CA GLY A 727 2.92 -19.78 -21.45
C GLY A 727 4.38 -20.23 -21.51
N ARG A 728 5.00 -20.15 -22.70
CA ARG A 728 6.36 -20.63 -22.97
C ARG A 728 7.45 -19.64 -22.61
N PHE A 729 7.25 -18.36 -22.93
CA PHE A 729 8.26 -17.33 -22.76
C PHE A 729 8.56 -17.09 -21.28
N VAL A 730 9.85 -17.18 -20.95
CA VAL A 730 10.34 -17.13 -19.56
C VAL A 730 10.22 -15.71 -19.01
N TRP A 731 10.50 -14.70 -19.84
CA TRP A 731 10.60 -13.33 -19.37
C TRP A 731 9.22 -12.64 -19.37
N PRO A 732 8.81 -12.01 -18.25
CA PRO A 732 7.55 -11.26 -18.20
C PRO A 732 7.47 -10.14 -19.25
N ARG A 733 8.60 -9.49 -19.52
CA ARG A 733 8.74 -8.45 -20.52
C ARG A 733 8.37 -8.95 -21.92
N GLU A 734 8.75 -10.18 -22.24
CA GLU A 734 8.44 -10.77 -23.53
C GLU A 734 6.97 -11.10 -23.68
N ARG A 735 6.37 -11.66 -22.63
CA ARG A 735 4.92 -11.93 -22.60
C ARG A 735 4.11 -10.66 -22.75
N GLU A 736 4.56 -9.57 -22.13
CA GLU A 736 3.90 -8.27 -22.26
C GLU A 736 4.03 -7.66 -23.65
N ALA A 737 5.24 -7.71 -24.24
CA ALA A 737 5.45 -7.35 -25.62
C ALA A 737 4.56 -8.16 -26.57
N LEU A 738 4.47 -9.48 -26.38
CA LEU A 738 3.59 -10.33 -27.18
C LEU A 738 2.10 -9.95 -27.02
N ARG A 739 1.62 -9.63 -25.81
CA ARG A 739 0.24 -9.15 -25.64
C ARG A 739 0.00 -7.84 -26.38
N GLN A 740 0.96 -6.92 -26.38
CA GLN A 740 0.87 -5.67 -27.14
C GLN A 740 0.84 -5.96 -28.64
N ILE A 741 1.69 -6.85 -29.14
CA ILE A 741 1.67 -7.32 -30.53
C ILE A 741 0.30 -7.88 -30.89
N VAL A 742 -0.29 -8.72 -30.04
CA VAL A 742 -1.63 -9.28 -30.24
C VAL A 742 -2.67 -8.19 -30.29
N GLN A 743 -2.65 -7.26 -29.34
CA GLN A 743 -3.59 -6.14 -29.31
C GLN A 743 -3.49 -5.29 -30.58
N LEU A 744 -2.27 -4.99 -31.04
CA LEU A 744 -2.01 -4.15 -32.20
C LEU A 744 -2.33 -4.85 -33.54
N LEU A 745 -2.08 -6.15 -33.65
CA LEU A 745 -2.23 -6.93 -34.88
C LEU A 745 -3.52 -7.77 -34.93
N SER A 746 -4.36 -7.71 -33.89
CA SER A 746 -5.64 -8.45 -33.80
C SER A 746 -6.69 -8.07 -34.86
N ALA A 747 -6.47 -7.00 -35.64
CA ALA A 747 -7.39 -6.51 -36.66
C ALA A 747 -6.97 -6.77 -38.12
N GLY A 748 -5.81 -7.39 -38.39
CA GLY A 748 -5.28 -7.62 -39.74
C GLY A 748 -3.78 -7.38 -39.86
N ASP A 749 -3.20 -7.63 -41.04
CA ASP A 749 -1.82 -7.25 -41.33
C ASP A 749 -1.73 -5.73 -41.56
N ALA A 750 -0.89 -5.02 -40.83
CA ALA A 750 -0.88 -3.56 -40.80
C ALA A 750 -0.30 -2.90 -42.09
N GLY A 751 -0.70 -3.35 -43.28
CA GLY A 751 -0.33 -2.74 -44.58
C GLY A 751 1.15 -2.90 -44.96
N ALA A 752 1.51 -2.41 -46.17
CA ALA A 752 2.86 -2.43 -46.70
C ALA A 752 3.78 -1.37 -46.06
N VAL A 753 5.08 -1.67 -46.05
CA VAL A 753 6.15 -1.26 -45.13
C VAL A 753 6.56 0.23 -45.15
N GLU A 754 5.92 1.11 -45.90
CA GLU A 754 6.50 2.44 -46.14
C GLU A 754 6.11 3.55 -45.14
N ASP A 755 5.15 3.38 -44.22
CA ASP A 755 4.68 4.52 -43.39
C ASP A 755 4.33 4.26 -41.90
N VAL A 756 4.60 3.09 -41.31
CA VAL A 756 4.15 2.79 -39.92
C VAL A 756 5.32 2.71 -38.94
N LEU A 757 5.89 3.86 -38.58
CA LEU A 757 6.90 3.95 -37.52
C LEU A 757 6.34 4.21 -36.11
N ARG A 758 5.02 4.32 -35.93
CA ARG A 758 4.38 4.34 -34.60
C ARG A 758 2.93 3.85 -34.69
N VAL A 759 2.57 2.87 -33.87
CA VAL A 759 1.17 2.71 -33.45
C VAL A 759 1.02 3.41 -32.10
N TYR A 760 0.07 4.35 -32.00
CA TYR A 760 -0.18 5.19 -30.82
C TYR A 760 -0.70 4.42 -29.61
#